data_AF-A0A397GWU9-F1
#
_entry.id   AF-A0A397GWU9-F1
#
_cell.length_a   1.000
_cell.length_b   1.000
_cell.length_c   1.000
_cell.angle_alpha   90.00
_cell.angle_beta   90.00
_cell.angle_gamma   90.00
#
_symmetry.space_group_name_H-M   'P 1'
#
loop_
_entity.id
_entity.type
_entity.pdbx_description
1 polymer ?
#
loop_
_entity_poly.entity_id
_entity_poly.type
_entity_poly.pdbx_seq_one_letter_code
_entity_poly.pdbx_strand_id
1 'polypeptide(L)'
;MTTGCDDLLMNLAPKNYGSCSIQNCNLKQNQYRQFTSLAYNKALKKGTYKMYPYLRVGQQLCYSHYLRIVEPNRNQSQKISESKNYTFVEQVTMLTKVFKLTKALIPNRRSEHNKIEAQKTIVTLCYIMAGLRNKFVNDLKMEIGLYLSASGATCVAINTMNSIGISACYMTINNFKQKLAKEHPLKIREFFKEQKNYLYIYNLDDYHNIHEKRRPDTVTLSTAIHMATCICKQVSACAPIPIVFNNISIHNPMNIDASNICFRLINKYHGIFDISYTNRKKQWVLSEQSNIENFDQIELLTIHCYDDAISERKEERSMKGVRLIGLQEKNLHSMNDYISALQMILDIDADVGHLYNRTAPLVADWPGQLFIRKAITHLYKENSHYSIPNGINSFIPILGPLHVSLNSREHVILIYHPFFEKLFHFVFGQRKILAKKPKPWRINLLLDLAYNVWNKIRNIILTKFGINKDIEYRMMIDLLDNIIPATLDIYATLFRSGSFEEYIETIFRIWTFALRWKRKNYNKAPLAFLSDIFYWQDTNHPFAEAIKLFLVNFNDYYVENMHSKIRARTSPKNNVDNIIKEAFVIDTHNYCELKNIFERTKNYPYKLSSLNFLTEKTALFLLNYFQEVFKNCGKSQLHKKRKKIECKLITLGETVDSRCLPTGYSTSVPPSPDKCDICHKNLDNGEVLICGHGYHFECYQKNEYGCRHCEEYYKRGIYSNVKSFLDRLEKGPNVLTSEEMDEYKNSVNDEVIENKEINSNQEINTNFVMALNNVNTW
;
A
#
# COMPACT_ATOMS: atom_id res chain seq x y z
N MET A 1 -61.49 3.67 -41.98
CA MET A 1 -62.56 4.56 -41.51
C MET A 1 -62.39 4.69 -40.00
N THR A 2 -61.56 5.64 -39.54
CA THR A 2 -61.93 7.02 -39.08
C THR A 2 -62.69 6.95 -37.76
N THR A 3 -62.14 7.37 -36.62
CA THR A 3 -61.79 8.75 -36.18
C THR A 3 -61.21 8.62 -34.75
N GLY A 4 -60.41 9.50 -34.15
CA GLY A 4 -59.83 10.78 -34.49
C GLY A 4 -58.97 11.22 -33.28
N CYS A 5 -57.78 11.78 -33.53
CA CYS A 5 -57.02 12.55 -32.55
C CYS A 5 -57.79 13.83 -32.20
N ASP A 6 -57.75 14.24 -30.93
CA ASP A 6 -57.94 15.65 -30.59
C ASP A 6 -56.77 16.14 -29.73
N ASP A 7 -56.11 17.15 -30.30
CA ASP A 7 -54.93 17.84 -29.83
C ASP A 7 -55.23 18.74 -28.62
N LEU A 8 -54.42 18.58 -27.56
CA LEU A 8 -54.16 19.64 -26.59
C LEU A 8 -53.20 20.65 -27.23
N LEU A 9 -53.76 21.62 -27.95
CA LEU A 9 -53.04 22.78 -28.47
C LEU A 9 -52.52 23.64 -27.31
N MET A 10 -51.23 23.45 -26.98
CA MET A 10 -50.42 24.49 -26.34
C MET A 10 -50.42 25.73 -27.24
N ASN A 11 -50.92 26.85 -26.72
CA ASN A 11 -50.75 28.18 -27.31
C ASN A 11 -49.26 28.54 -27.41
N LEU A 12 -48.61 28.13 -28.49
CA LEU A 12 -47.31 28.65 -28.91
C LEU A 12 -47.51 30.10 -29.36
N ALA A 13 -46.94 31.05 -28.61
CA ALA A 13 -46.85 32.44 -29.04
C ALA A 13 -46.21 32.51 -30.45
N PRO A 14 -46.77 33.28 -31.40
CA PRO A 14 -46.29 33.30 -32.76
C PRO A 14 -44.82 33.75 -32.82
N LYS A 15 -43.99 33.00 -33.57
CA LYS A 15 -42.61 33.41 -33.87
C LYS A 15 -42.65 34.71 -34.69
N ASN A 16 -41.99 35.75 -34.18
CA ASN A 16 -41.91 37.06 -34.82
C ASN A 16 -40.96 37.00 -36.03
N TYR A 17 -41.48 37.13 -37.25
CA TYR A 17 -40.70 37.10 -38.52
C TYR A 17 -40.78 38.40 -39.33
N GLY A 18 -41.40 39.46 -38.81
CA GLY A 18 -41.49 40.76 -39.51
C GLY A 18 -40.17 41.53 -39.50
N SER A 19 -40.07 42.52 -40.38
CA SER A 19 -38.91 43.41 -40.47
C SER A 19 -38.73 44.24 -39.18
N CYS A 20 -37.49 44.57 -38.86
CA CYS A 20 -37.18 45.41 -37.70
C CYS A 20 -37.79 46.80 -37.87
N SER A 21 -38.59 47.25 -36.90
CA SER A 21 -39.28 48.56 -36.91
C SER A 21 -38.35 49.76 -36.68
N ILE A 22 -37.03 49.57 -36.77
CA ILE A 22 -36.04 50.66 -36.73
C ILE A 22 -35.86 51.17 -38.16
N GLN A 23 -36.01 52.48 -38.34
CA GLN A 23 -35.80 53.12 -39.63
C GLN A 23 -34.38 52.85 -40.13
N ASN A 24 -34.22 52.53 -41.43
CA ASN A 24 -32.93 52.22 -42.07
C ASN A 24 -32.18 50.99 -41.50
N CYS A 25 -32.90 50.01 -40.94
CA CYS A 25 -32.28 48.76 -40.48
C CYS A 25 -31.90 47.83 -41.65
N ASN A 26 -30.62 47.80 -42.02
CA ASN A 26 -30.06 46.92 -43.06
C ASN A 26 -29.61 45.54 -42.54
N LEU A 27 -29.88 45.21 -41.27
CA LEU A 27 -29.43 43.98 -40.64
C LEU A 27 -30.36 42.80 -41.00
N LYS A 28 -29.87 41.83 -41.78
CA LYS A 28 -30.53 40.52 -41.95
C LYS A 28 -30.29 39.67 -40.70
N GLN A 29 -31.23 39.66 -39.76
CA GLN A 29 -31.17 38.78 -38.58
C GLN A 29 -32.32 37.76 -38.59
N ASN A 30 -32.04 36.54 -38.13
CA ASN A 30 -33.01 35.45 -38.02
C ASN A 30 -33.77 35.44 -36.68
N GLN A 31 -33.56 36.45 -35.83
CA GLN A 31 -34.15 36.54 -34.50
C GLN A 31 -34.72 37.94 -34.25
N TYR A 32 -36.04 38.00 -34.07
CA TYR A 32 -36.77 39.22 -33.73
C TYR A 32 -37.42 39.08 -32.35
N ARG A 33 -37.52 40.19 -31.64
CA ARG A 33 -38.23 40.31 -30.36
C ARG A 33 -39.27 41.40 -30.46
N GLN A 34 -40.44 41.12 -29.92
CA GLN A 34 -41.48 42.14 -29.77
C GLN A 34 -41.06 43.15 -28.71
N PHE A 35 -41.25 44.43 -29.01
CA PHE A 35 -41.07 45.54 -28.10
C PHE A 35 -42.30 45.60 -27.17
N THR A 36 -42.25 44.85 -26.08
CA THR A 36 -43.33 44.75 -25.10
C THR A 36 -43.40 45.98 -24.19
N SER A 37 -44.48 46.13 -23.44
CA SER A 37 -44.64 47.19 -22.43
C SER A 37 -43.50 47.19 -21.40
N LEU A 38 -43.00 46.00 -21.05
CA LEU A 38 -41.83 45.83 -20.18
C LEU A 38 -40.54 46.35 -20.84
N ALA A 39 -40.34 46.07 -22.13
CA ALA A 39 -39.20 46.56 -22.90
C ALA A 39 -39.20 48.09 -23.03
N TYR A 40 -40.38 48.68 -23.26
CA TYR A 40 -40.58 50.13 -23.26
C TYR A 40 -40.22 50.77 -21.92
N ASN A 41 -40.73 50.24 -20.81
CA ASN A 41 -40.40 50.74 -19.46
C ASN A 41 -38.91 50.63 -19.14
N LYS A 42 -38.24 49.56 -19.59
CA LYS A 42 -36.79 49.41 -19.45
C LYS A 42 -36.01 50.45 -20.27
N ALA A 43 -36.43 50.70 -21.52
CA ALA A 43 -35.79 51.69 -22.38
C ALA A 43 -35.97 53.12 -21.85
N LEU A 44 -37.13 53.44 -21.27
CA LEU A 44 -37.37 54.71 -20.58
C LEU A 44 -36.46 54.89 -19.36
N LYS A 45 -36.41 53.89 -18.46
CA LYS A 45 -35.55 53.93 -17.27
C LYS A 45 -34.07 54.08 -17.61
N LYS A 46 -33.63 53.53 -18.74
CA LYS A 46 -32.23 53.59 -19.21
C LYS A 46 -31.95 54.78 -20.13
N GLY A 47 -32.95 55.62 -20.41
CA GLY A 47 -32.81 56.82 -21.24
C GLY A 47 -32.63 56.57 -22.74
N THR A 48 -32.59 55.32 -23.19
CA THR A 48 -32.35 54.92 -24.59
C THR A 48 -33.57 55.17 -25.49
N TYR A 49 -34.77 55.22 -24.92
CA TYR A 49 -35.99 55.47 -25.71
C TYR A 49 -36.00 56.86 -26.38
N LYS A 50 -35.31 57.85 -25.82
CA LYS A 50 -35.23 59.22 -26.38
C LYS A 50 -34.72 59.26 -27.82
N MET A 51 -33.88 58.30 -28.21
CA MET A 51 -33.33 58.19 -29.57
C MET A 51 -34.27 57.45 -30.55
N TYR A 52 -35.34 56.83 -30.06
CA TYR A 52 -36.28 56.03 -30.84
C TYR A 52 -37.74 56.32 -30.44
N PRO A 53 -38.19 57.59 -30.40
CA PRO A 53 -39.51 57.96 -29.88
C PRO A 53 -40.67 57.47 -30.76
N TYR A 54 -40.38 57.05 -31.99
CA TYR A 54 -41.35 56.51 -32.93
C TYR A 54 -41.69 55.03 -32.68
N LEU A 55 -40.94 54.32 -31.82
CA LEU A 55 -41.21 52.92 -31.51
C LEU A 55 -42.45 52.77 -30.62
N ARG A 56 -43.40 51.93 -31.05
CA ARG A 56 -44.64 51.62 -30.33
C ARG A 56 -44.59 50.23 -29.72
N VAL A 57 -45.23 50.07 -28.56
CA VAL A 57 -45.39 48.75 -27.93
C VAL A 57 -46.14 47.82 -28.88
N GLY A 58 -45.63 46.60 -29.05
CA GLY A 58 -46.16 45.59 -29.98
C GLY A 58 -45.39 45.47 -31.29
N GLN A 59 -44.53 46.44 -31.63
CA GLN A 59 -43.66 46.40 -32.81
C GLN A 59 -42.49 45.40 -32.64
N GLN A 60 -41.87 44.98 -33.74
CA GLN A 60 -40.79 43.98 -33.72
C GLN A 60 -39.42 44.65 -33.94
N LEU A 61 -38.43 44.21 -33.17
CA LEU A 61 -37.04 44.65 -33.26
C LEU A 61 -36.15 43.46 -33.55
N CYS A 62 -35.15 43.62 -34.43
CA CYS A 62 -34.10 42.61 -34.54
C CYS A 62 -33.35 42.50 -33.20
N TYR A 63 -32.81 41.33 -32.91
CA TYR A 63 -32.18 41.06 -31.63
C TYR A 63 -31.07 42.07 -31.28
N SER A 64 -30.28 42.52 -32.25
CA SER A 64 -29.25 43.55 -32.05
C SER A 64 -29.85 44.89 -31.57
N HIS A 65 -30.88 45.40 -32.26
CA HIS A 65 -31.56 46.64 -31.85
C HIS A 65 -32.31 46.49 -30.53
N TYR A 66 -32.94 45.34 -30.30
CA TYR A 66 -33.58 45.05 -29.02
C TYR A 66 -32.58 45.15 -27.86
N LEU A 67 -31.38 44.60 -28.01
CA LEU A 67 -30.34 44.69 -26.99
C LEU A 67 -29.84 46.12 -26.81
N ARG A 68 -29.56 46.85 -27.89
CA ARG A 68 -29.11 48.25 -27.80
C ARG A 68 -30.13 49.14 -27.08
N ILE A 69 -31.42 48.91 -27.29
CA ILE A 69 -32.48 49.75 -26.75
C ILE A 69 -32.90 49.31 -25.34
N VAL A 70 -33.10 48.01 -25.11
CA VAL A 70 -33.67 47.49 -23.86
C VAL A 70 -32.57 47.09 -22.86
N GLU A 71 -31.42 46.62 -23.34
CA GLU A 71 -30.31 46.12 -22.54
C GLU A 71 -28.94 46.74 -22.94
N PRO A 72 -28.81 48.09 -23.03
CA PRO A 72 -27.60 48.77 -23.50
C PRO A 72 -26.33 48.43 -22.69
N ASN A 73 -26.49 48.11 -21.40
CA ASN A 73 -25.39 47.84 -20.48
C ASN A 73 -25.04 46.35 -20.38
N ARG A 74 -25.61 45.48 -21.23
CA ARG A 74 -25.37 44.02 -21.17
C ARG A 74 -23.90 43.64 -21.31
N ASN A 75 -23.11 44.45 -22.01
CA ASN A 75 -21.68 44.25 -22.16
C ASN A 75 -20.86 45.04 -21.13
N GLN A 76 -21.47 45.95 -20.36
CA GLN A 76 -20.82 46.66 -19.25
C GLN A 76 -20.83 45.85 -17.93
N SER A 77 -21.59 44.76 -17.84
CA SER A 77 -21.52 43.80 -16.73
C SER A 77 -20.27 42.89 -16.76
N GLN A 78 -19.36 43.11 -17.72
CA GLN A 78 -17.97 42.66 -17.68
C GLN A 78 -17.02 43.73 -17.10
N LYS A 79 -17.51 44.63 -16.24
CA LYS A 79 -16.62 45.28 -15.27
C LYS A 79 -16.08 44.19 -14.35
N ILE A 80 -14.80 43.89 -14.53
CA ILE A 80 -13.89 43.39 -13.50
C ILE A 80 -14.28 44.10 -12.21
N SER A 81 -14.89 43.38 -11.27
CA SER A 81 -14.86 43.82 -9.89
C SER A 81 -13.39 43.73 -9.51
N GLU A 82 -12.72 44.87 -9.38
CA GLU A 82 -11.42 44.96 -8.73
C GLU A 82 -11.45 44.05 -7.51
N SER A 83 -10.47 43.15 -7.39
CA SER A 83 -10.20 42.52 -6.11
C SER A 83 -10.15 43.64 -5.09
N LYS A 84 -10.99 43.60 -4.05
CA LYS A 84 -10.77 44.46 -2.89
C LYS A 84 -9.38 44.09 -2.38
N ASN A 85 -8.37 44.88 -2.72
CA ASN A 85 -7.06 44.81 -2.09
C ASN A 85 -7.27 45.35 -0.69
N TYR A 86 -7.56 44.44 0.24
CA TYR A 86 -7.56 44.75 1.66
C TYR A 86 -6.19 45.31 2.00
N THR A 87 -6.16 46.48 2.61
CA THR A 87 -4.94 47.05 3.18
C THR A 87 -4.34 46.08 4.18
N PHE A 88 -3.02 46.12 4.40
CA PHE A 88 -2.34 45.29 5.40
C PHE A 88 -3.03 45.37 6.79
N VAL A 89 -3.52 46.56 7.15
CA VAL A 89 -4.27 46.81 8.39
C VAL A 89 -5.62 46.05 8.41
N GLU A 90 -6.36 46.02 7.32
CA GLU A 90 -7.63 45.27 7.23
C GLU A 90 -7.39 43.76 7.26
N GLN A 91 -6.33 43.28 6.61
CA GLN A 91 -5.93 41.87 6.66
C GLN A 91 -5.54 41.45 8.08
N VAL A 92 -4.71 42.26 8.76
CA VAL A 92 -4.32 42.05 10.17
C VAL A 92 -5.56 42.12 11.07
N THR A 93 -6.52 43.01 10.80
CA THR A 93 -7.76 43.12 11.60
C THR A 93 -8.66 41.90 11.41
N MET A 94 -8.80 41.38 10.18
CA MET A 94 -9.51 40.13 9.91
C MET A 94 -8.85 38.94 10.61
N LEU A 95 -7.53 38.78 10.46
CA LEU A 95 -6.74 37.76 11.17
C LEU A 95 -6.93 37.86 12.68
N THR A 96 -6.85 39.07 13.25
CA THR A 96 -7.02 39.30 14.69
C THR A 96 -8.43 38.93 15.18
N LYS A 97 -9.48 39.18 14.37
CA LYS A 97 -10.85 38.75 14.69
C LYS A 97 -10.99 37.22 14.66
N VAL A 98 -10.38 36.55 13.69
CA VAL A 98 -10.34 35.07 13.63
C VAL A 98 -9.58 34.51 14.84
N PHE A 99 -8.44 35.11 15.22
CA PHE A 99 -7.69 34.73 16.42
C PHE A 99 -8.46 34.96 17.74
N LYS A 100 -9.28 36.01 17.82
CA LYS A 100 -10.16 36.23 18.97
C LYS A 100 -11.28 35.19 19.02
N LEU A 101 -11.85 34.82 17.88
CA LEU A 101 -12.87 33.77 17.78
C LEU A 101 -12.32 32.41 18.20
N THR A 102 -11.11 32.05 17.76
CA THR A 102 -10.45 30.80 18.16
C THR A 102 -10.12 30.78 19.65
N LYS A 103 -9.61 31.87 20.23
CA LYS A 103 -9.38 31.97 21.69
C LYS A 103 -10.68 31.91 22.52
N ALA A 104 -11.80 32.42 21.98
CA ALA A 104 -13.09 32.38 22.67
C ALA A 104 -13.77 31.00 22.62
N LEU A 105 -13.64 30.28 21.50
CA LEU A 105 -14.30 28.99 21.27
C LEU A 105 -13.45 27.78 21.73
N ILE A 106 -12.15 27.97 21.97
CA ILE A 106 -11.22 26.90 22.33
C ILE A 106 -10.68 27.12 23.75
N PRO A 107 -11.16 26.35 24.75
CA PRO A 107 -10.65 26.43 26.11
C PRO A 107 -9.16 26.09 26.20
N ASN A 108 -8.39 26.86 26.97
CA ASN A 108 -6.95 26.65 27.18
C ASN A 108 -6.60 25.26 27.74
N ARG A 109 -7.54 24.62 28.45
CA ARG A 109 -7.41 23.29 29.06
C ARG A 109 -7.47 22.10 28.08
N ARG A 110 -7.74 22.32 26.78
CA ARG A 110 -7.74 21.24 25.78
C ARG A 110 -6.32 20.81 25.43
N SER A 111 -6.14 19.55 25.03
CA SER A 111 -4.88 19.09 24.45
C SER A 111 -4.57 19.86 23.16
N GLU A 112 -3.28 19.96 22.81
CA GLU A 112 -2.85 20.73 21.64
C GLU A 112 -3.48 20.22 20.33
N HIS A 113 -3.57 18.90 20.17
CA HIS A 113 -4.31 18.27 19.07
C HIS A 113 -5.78 18.76 18.99
N ASN A 114 -6.50 18.77 20.11
CA ASN A 114 -7.89 19.20 20.15
C ASN A 114 -8.05 20.71 19.91
N LYS A 115 -7.03 21.51 20.20
CA LYS A 115 -7.02 22.94 19.83
C LYS A 115 -6.87 23.08 18.31
N ILE A 116 -5.94 22.36 17.69
CA ILE A 116 -5.72 22.36 16.23
C ILE A 116 -7.00 21.92 15.50
N GLU A 117 -7.64 20.83 15.91
CA GLU A 117 -8.90 20.35 15.30
C GLU A 117 -10.06 21.36 15.43
N ALA A 118 -10.15 22.04 16.57
CA ALA A 118 -11.14 23.10 16.75
C ALA A 118 -10.83 24.34 15.89
N GLN A 119 -9.56 24.71 15.72
CA GLN A 119 -9.15 25.78 14.79
C GLN A 119 -9.54 25.45 13.35
N LYS A 120 -9.24 24.22 12.88
CA LYS A 120 -9.65 23.74 11.55
C LYS A 120 -11.15 23.91 11.35
N THR A 121 -11.96 23.43 12.31
CA THR A 121 -13.44 23.54 12.27
C THR A 121 -13.91 24.98 12.13
N ILE A 122 -13.31 25.92 12.89
CA ILE A 122 -13.64 27.34 12.82
C ILE A 122 -13.30 27.93 11.45
N VAL A 123 -12.13 27.60 10.90
CA VAL A 123 -11.71 28.05 9.57
C VAL A 123 -12.66 27.52 8.49
N THR A 124 -13.09 26.25 8.56
CA THR A 124 -14.09 25.69 7.64
C THR A 124 -15.40 26.48 7.71
N LEU A 125 -15.89 26.77 8.91
CA LEU A 125 -17.13 27.55 9.10
C LEU A 125 -16.99 28.95 8.50
N CYS A 126 -15.86 29.64 8.73
CA CYS A 126 -15.59 30.94 8.14
C CYS A 126 -15.58 30.89 6.61
N TYR A 127 -14.96 29.87 6.01
CA TYR A 127 -14.93 29.70 4.57
C TYR A 127 -16.32 29.39 4.00
N ILE A 128 -17.10 28.53 4.66
CA ILE A 128 -18.49 28.26 4.29
C ILE A 128 -19.30 29.56 4.33
N MET A 129 -19.24 30.33 5.42
CA MET A 129 -19.94 31.60 5.55
C MET A 129 -19.53 32.62 4.48
N ALA A 130 -18.24 32.74 4.19
CA ALA A 130 -17.73 33.61 3.12
C ALA A 130 -18.10 33.12 1.71
N GLY A 131 -18.26 31.80 1.55
CA GLY A 131 -18.63 31.13 0.32
C GLY A 131 -20.14 31.13 0.03
N LEU A 132 -21.01 31.28 1.05
CA LEU A 132 -22.46 31.30 0.87
C LEU A 132 -22.85 32.39 -0.15
N ARG A 133 -23.41 31.95 -1.29
CA ARG A 133 -23.81 32.79 -2.44
C ARG A 133 -22.68 33.62 -3.08
N ASN A 134 -21.42 33.37 -2.74
CA ASN A 134 -20.27 33.99 -3.38
C ASN A 134 -19.78 33.13 -4.56
N LYS A 135 -19.75 33.71 -5.77
CA LYS A 135 -19.33 33.05 -7.01
C LYS A 135 -17.80 33.00 -7.21
N PHE A 136 -17.05 33.68 -6.36
CA PHE A 136 -15.59 33.83 -6.45
C PHE A 136 -14.83 32.89 -5.50
N VAL A 137 -15.55 32.24 -4.58
CA VAL A 137 -15.00 31.30 -3.59
C VAL A 137 -15.44 29.90 -4.03
N ASN A 138 -14.74 29.34 -5.04
CA ASN A 138 -15.15 28.11 -5.73
C ASN A 138 -14.36 26.87 -5.33
N ASP A 139 -13.14 27.02 -4.80
CA ASP A 139 -12.24 25.86 -4.59
C ASP A 139 -12.78 24.92 -3.51
N LEU A 140 -13.15 25.42 -2.32
CA LEU A 140 -13.78 24.54 -1.30
C LEU A 140 -15.10 23.95 -1.77
N LYS A 141 -15.90 24.70 -2.56
CA LYS A 141 -17.17 24.18 -3.09
C LYS A 141 -16.95 23.03 -4.07
N MET A 142 -15.89 23.13 -4.88
CA MET A 142 -15.45 22.06 -5.76
C MET A 142 -14.99 20.86 -4.93
N GLU A 143 -14.15 21.06 -3.92
CA GLU A 143 -13.68 19.99 -3.02
C GLU A 143 -14.83 19.26 -2.31
N ILE A 144 -15.77 20.01 -1.72
CA ILE A 144 -16.98 19.45 -1.09
C ILE A 144 -17.79 18.68 -2.15
N GLY A 145 -17.94 19.23 -3.35
CA GLY A 145 -18.64 18.56 -4.45
C GLY A 145 -17.98 17.25 -4.89
N LEU A 146 -16.66 17.24 -5.03
CA LEU A 146 -15.87 16.05 -5.34
C LEU A 146 -15.99 15.02 -4.22
N TYR A 147 -15.89 15.44 -2.96
CA TYR A 147 -16.06 14.57 -1.79
C TYR A 147 -17.45 13.94 -1.74
N LEU A 148 -18.52 14.73 -1.93
CA LEU A 148 -19.89 14.22 -1.98
C LEU A 148 -20.06 13.22 -3.13
N SER A 149 -19.52 13.53 -4.32
CA SER A 149 -19.55 12.62 -5.46
C SER A 149 -18.80 11.32 -5.20
N ALA A 150 -17.62 11.38 -4.58
CA ALA A 150 -16.82 10.22 -4.19
C ALA A 150 -17.50 9.38 -3.10
N SER A 151 -18.24 10.03 -2.20
CA SER A 151 -19.02 9.37 -1.13
C SER A 151 -20.31 8.72 -1.63
N GLY A 152 -20.57 8.72 -2.95
CA GLY A 152 -21.76 8.11 -3.54
C GLY A 152 -23.03 8.97 -3.41
N ALA A 153 -22.91 10.27 -3.12
CA ALA A 153 -24.07 11.16 -3.08
C ALA A 153 -24.74 11.24 -4.45
N THR A 154 -26.08 11.25 -4.45
CA THR A 154 -26.85 11.36 -5.69
C THR A 154 -26.68 12.74 -6.33
N CYS A 155 -26.91 12.85 -7.64
CA CYS A 155 -26.90 14.14 -8.33
C CYS A 155 -27.89 15.14 -7.70
N VAL A 156 -29.02 14.65 -7.19
CA VAL A 156 -30.02 15.44 -6.45
C VAL A 156 -29.41 15.96 -5.15
N ALA A 157 -28.78 15.11 -4.34
CA ALA A 157 -28.14 15.53 -3.09
C ALA A 157 -27.07 16.60 -3.33
N ILE A 158 -26.20 16.39 -4.32
CA ILE A 158 -25.15 17.36 -4.68
C ILE A 158 -25.76 18.69 -5.16
N ASN A 159 -26.79 18.65 -6.01
CA ASN A 159 -27.45 19.85 -6.48
C ASN A 159 -28.21 20.59 -5.37
N THR A 160 -28.78 19.87 -4.40
CA THR A 160 -29.36 20.47 -3.19
C THR A 160 -28.31 21.18 -2.36
N MET A 161 -27.15 20.56 -2.13
CA MET A 161 -26.03 21.19 -1.42
C MET A 161 -25.49 22.42 -2.15
N ASN A 162 -25.49 22.39 -3.48
CA ASN A 162 -25.18 23.56 -4.31
C ASN A 162 -26.23 24.68 -4.18
N SER A 163 -27.52 24.35 -4.17
CA SER A 163 -28.61 25.32 -3.98
C SER A 163 -28.54 26.03 -2.62
N ILE A 164 -28.06 25.33 -1.58
CA ILE A 164 -27.81 25.91 -0.24
C ILE A 164 -26.51 26.75 -0.24
N GLY A 165 -25.67 26.63 -1.27
CA GLY A 165 -24.45 27.41 -1.46
C GLY A 165 -23.18 26.77 -0.89
N ILE A 166 -23.23 25.48 -0.54
CA ILE A 166 -22.16 24.75 0.15
C ILE A 166 -21.26 23.98 -0.82
N SER A 167 -21.82 23.44 -1.91
CA SER A 167 -21.14 22.60 -2.90
C SER A 167 -21.16 23.20 -4.30
N ALA A 168 -20.29 22.74 -5.19
CA ALA A 168 -20.48 22.89 -6.63
C ALA A 168 -21.65 22.00 -7.12
N CYS A 169 -22.27 22.37 -8.25
CA CYS A 169 -23.32 21.54 -8.84
C CYS A 169 -22.74 20.29 -9.50
N TYR A 170 -23.57 19.25 -9.62
CA TYR A 170 -23.15 17.96 -10.16
C TYR A 170 -22.53 18.08 -11.57
N MET A 171 -23.10 18.93 -12.42
CA MET A 171 -22.61 19.13 -13.79
C MET A 171 -21.19 19.71 -13.80
N THR A 172 -20.90 20.69 -12.94
CA THR A 172 -19.56 21.27 -12.82
C THR A 172 -18.55 20.22 -12.36
N ILE A 173 -18.90 19.39 -11.38
CA ILE A 173 -18.05 18.31 -10.87
C ILE A 173 -17.77 17.29 -11.98
N ASN A 174 -18.80 16.84 -12.69
CA ASN A 174 -18.65 15.86 -13.75
C ASN A 174 -17.80 16.39 -14.92
N ASN A 175 -18.04 17.64 -15.36
CA ASN A 175 -17.25 18.29 -16.40
C ASN A 175 -15.79 18.43 -15.98
N PHE A 176 -15.54 18.74 -14.71
CA PHE A 176 -14.18 18.82 -14.15
C PHE A 176 -13.49 17.45 -14.18
N LYS A 177 -14.14 16.37 -13.72
CA LYS A 177 -13.60 15.00 -13.81
C LYS A 177 -13.29 14.58 -15.25
N GLN A 178 -14.18 14.92 -16.19
CA GLN A 178 -13.96 14.64 -17.62
C GLN A 178 -12.79 15.44 -18.20
N LYS A 179 -12.66 16.72 -17.84
CA LYS A 179 -11.53 17.56 -18.25
C LYS A 179 -10.21 16.98 -17.74
N LEU A 180 -10.15 16.60 -16.46
CA LEU A 180 -8.96 15.97 -15.88
C LEU A 180 -8.57 14.68 -16.61
N ALA A 181 -9.54 13.80 -16.89
CA ALA A 181 -9.25 12.55 -17.59
C ALA A 181 -8.71 12.77 -19.01
N LYS A 182 -9.17 13.80 -19.71
CA LYS A 182 -8.66 14.16 -21.05
C LYS A 182 -7.24 14.77 -20.99
N GLU A 183 -6.96 15.58 -19.97
CA GLU A 183 -5.67 16.26 -19.82
C GLU A 183 -4.58 15.38 -19.18
N HIS A 184 -4.96 14.33 -18.44
CA HIS A 184 -4.02 13.51 -17.66
C HIS A 184 -2.83 12.97 -18.47
N PRO A 185 -3.01 12.34 -19.65
CA PRO A 185 -1.88 11.83 -20.44
C PRO A 185 -0.89 12.92 -20.87
N LEU A 186 -1.39 14.14 -21.17
CA LEU A 186 -0.57 15.29 -21.53
C LEU A 186 0.22 15.80 -20.31
N LYS A 187 -0.43 15.92 -19.15
CA LYS A 187 0.22 16.34 -17.90
C LYS A 187 1.33 15.39 -17.47
N ILE A 188 1.16 14.09 -17.68
CA ILE A 188 2.21 13.10 -17.38
C ILE A 188 3.38 13.24 -18.37
N ARG A 189 3.12 13.49 -19.65
CA ARG A 189 4.19 13.78 -20.63
C ARG A 189 4.95 15.06 -20.29
N GLU A 190 4.24 16.13 -19.93
CA GLU A 190 4.85 17.39 -19.48
C GLU A 190 5.70 17.16 -18.23
N PHE A 191 5.19 16.41 -17.25
CA PHE A 191 5.95 16.05 -16.05
C PHE A 191 7.29 15.37 -16.39
N PHE A 192 7.29 14.34 -17.25
CA PHE A 192 8.54 13.69 -17.65
C PHE A 192 9.41 14.60 -18.54
N LYS A 193 8.84 15.53 -19.31
CA LYS A 193 9.61 16.51 -20.10
C LYS A 193 10.36 17.51 -19.23
N GLU A 194 9.73 17.98 -18.16
CA GLU A 194 10.31 18.94 -17.22
C GLU A 194 11.30 18.28 -16.25
N GLN A 195 11.06 17.02 -15.89
CA GLN A 195 11.80 16.31 -14.83
C GLN A 195 12.67 15.16 -15.39
N LYS A 196 13.34 15.35 -16.54
CA LYS A 196 14.11 14.27 -17.22
C LYS A 196 15.35 13.75 -16.48
N ASN A 197 15.81 14.45 -15.44
CA ASN A 197 17.12 14.23 -14.82
C ASN A 197 17.05 13.44 -13.50
N TYR A 198 16.01 12.65 -13.30
CA TYR A 198 15.83 11.86 -12.09
C TYR A 198 15.61 10.38 -12.39
N LEU A 199 16.01 9.54 -11.44
CA LEU A 199 15.58 8.15 -11.39
C LEU A 199 14.09 8.08 -11.01
N TYR A 200 13.34 7.25 -11.73
CA TYR A 200 11.94 6.95 -11.45
C TYR A 200 11.79 5.49 -11.09
N ILE A 201 11.20 5.24 -9.92
CA ILE A 201 10.79 3.90 -9.50
C ILE A 201 9.35 3.71 -9.92
N TYR A 202 9.06 2.66 -10.67
CA TYR A 202 7.71 2.32 -11.11
C TYR A 202 7.13 1.25 -10.22
N ASN A 203 5.81 1.26 -10.07
CA ASN A 203 5.05 0.15 -9.50
C ASN A 203 3.97 -0.25 -10.50
N LEU A 204 3.74 -1.55 -10.63
CA LEU A 204 2.67 -2.11 -11.44
C LEU A 204 1.99 -3.21 -10.64
N ASP A 205 0.71 -3.02 -10.34
CA ASP A 205 -0.02 -3.92 -9.46
C ASP A 205 -1.50 -4.03 -9.81
N ASP A 206 -2.16 -5.09 -9.34
CA ASP A 206 -3.56 -5.36 -9.63
C ASP A 206 -4.52 -4.71 -8.62
N TYR A 207 -5.44 -3.91 -9.15
CA TYR A 207 -6.51 -3.28 -8.41
C TYR A 207 -7.77 -4.14 -8.54
N HIS A 208 -8.33 -4.51 -7.38
CA HIS A 208 -9.62 -5.17 -7.27
C HIS A 208 -10.65 -4.24 -6.65
N ASN A 209 -11.84 -4.17 -7.26
CA ASN A 209 -12.97 -3.44 -6.68
C ASN A 209 -13.64 -4.27 -5.56
N ILE A 210 -13.14 -4.21 -4.31
CA ILE A 210 -13.53 -5.11 -3.19
C ILE A 210 -14.91 -4.75 -2.56
N HIS A 211 -15.84 -4.16 -3.30
CA HIS A 211 -17.14 -3.75 -2.75
C HIS A 211 -18.27 -4.80 -2.88
N GLU A 212 -17.95 -6.10 -2.98
CA GLU A 212 -18.94 -7.17 -3.17
C GLU A 212 -20.17 -7.02 -2.25
N LYS A 213 -21.37 -6.96 -2.84
CA LYS A 213 -22.58 -7.35 -2.14
C LYS A 213 -22.61 -8.88 -2.11
N ARG A 214 -22.15 -9.49 -1.01
CA ARG A 214 -22.18 -10.95 -0.84
C ARG A 214 -23.56 -11.52 -0.54
N ARG A 215 -24.56 -10.67 -0.26
CA ARG A 215 -25.97 -11.05 -0.33
C ARG A 215 -26.53 -10.51 -1.65
N PRO A 216 -26.88 -11.37 -2.61
CA PRO A 216 -27.60 -10.93 -3.79
C PRO A 216 -28.96 -10.41 -3.36
N ASP A 217 -29.19 -9.12 -3.53
CA ASP A 217 -30.52 -8.51 -3.54
C ASP A 217 -31.15 -8.52 -4.95
N THR A 218 -30.41 -9.02 -5.95
CA THR A 218 -30.82 -9.23 -7.35
C THR A 218 -30.18 -10.47 -7.97
N VAL A 219 -30.74 -10.98 -9.08
CA VAL A 219 -30.33 -12.21 -9.79
C VAL A 219 -29.01 -12.05 -10.60
N THR A 220 -28.40 -10.87 -10.59
CA THR A 220 -27.14 -10.58 -11.30
C THR A 220 -25.94 -10.71 -10.36
N LEU A 221 -25.02 -11.62 -10.69
CA LEU A 221 -23.70 -11.73 -10.06
C LEU A 221 -22.92 -10.42 -10.35
N SER A 222 -22.51 -9.67 -9.32
CA SER A 222 -21.59 -8.55 -9.53
C SER A 222 -20.20 -9.11 -9.84
N THR A 223 -19.72 -8.98 -11.08
CA THR A 223 -18.33 -9.31 -11.43
C THR A 223 -17.40 -8.22 -10.88
N ALA A 224 -16.38 -8.61 -10.10
CA ALA A 224 -15.36 -7.70 -9.64
C ALA A 224 -14.61 -7.09 -10.85
N ILE A 225 -14.36 -5.79 -10.80
CA ILE A 225 -13.55 -5.10 -11.81
C ILE A 225 -12.08 -5.27 -11.41
N HIS A 226 -11.29 -5.76 -12.37
CA HIS A 226 -9.86 -6.02 -12.24
C HIS A 226 -9.09 -5.04 -13.13
N MET A 227 -8.14 -4.29 -12.56
CA MET A 227 -7.38 -3.28 -13.30
C MET A 227 -5.90 -3.34 -12.97
N ALA A 228 -5.02 -3.21 -13.96
CA ALA A 228 -3.62 -2.92 -13.75
C ALA A 228 -3.46 -1.43 -13.42
N THR A 229 -2.85 -1.11 -12.29
CA THR A 229 -2.51 0.26 -11.88
C THR A 229 -1.03 0.49 -12.03
N CYS A 230 -0.64 1.56 -12.72
CA CYS A 230 0.74 1.94 -12.90
C CYS A 230 1.00 3.33 -12.31
N ILE A 231 2.00 3.42 -11.43
CA ILE A 231 2.45 4.68 -10.82
C ILE A 231 3.97 4.79 -10.94
N CYS A 232 4.50 6.00 -10.80
CA CYS A 232 5.93 6.22 -10.60
C CYS A 232 6.21 7.12 -9.38
N LYS A 233 7.37 6.92 -8.78
CA LYS A 233 7.97 7.73 -7.72
C LYS A 233 9.28 8.33 -8.23
N GLN A 234 9.36 9.66 -8.23
CA GLN A 234 10.61 10.39 -8.47
C GLN A 234 11.54 10.28 -7.26
N VAL A 235 12.82 9.97 -7.51
CA VAL A 235 13.89 10.01 -6.51
C VAL A 235 14.71 11.28 -6.74
N SER A 236 14.35 12.38 -6.07
CA SER A 236 14.89 13.72 -6.34
C SER A 236 16.39 13.87 -6.12
N ALA A 237 17.04 12.97 -5.39
CA ALA A 237 18.48 13.00 -5.12
C ALA A 237 19.28 12.00 -5.98
N CYS A 238 18.63 11.31 -6.94
CA CYS A 238 19.28 10.30 -7.77
C CYS A 238 19.11 10.62 -9.26
N ALA A 239 20.23 10.68 -9.98
CA ALA A 239 20.25 10.85 -11.43
C ALA A 239 19.76 9.58 -12.16
N PRO A 240 19.36 9.66 -13.44
CA PRO A 240 19.00 8.48 -14.22
C PRO A 240 20.20 7.55 -14.35
N ILE A 241 19.96 6.25 -14.26
CA ILE A 241 21.00 5.22 -14.30
C ILE A 241 20.96 4.58 -15.68
N PRO A 242 22.10 4.38 -16.36
CA PRO A 242 22.09 3.78 -17.68
C PRO A 242 21.85 2.26 -17.63
N ILE A 243 21.27 1.71 -18.70
CA ILE A 243 21.12 0.25 -18.86
C ILE A 243 22.50 -0.41 -19.05
N VAL A 244 23.42 0.26 -19.75
CA VAL A 244 24.79 -0.20 -19.95
C VAL A 244 25.75 0.83 -19.39
N PHE A 245 26.60 0.40 -18.46
CA PHE A 245 27.66 1.21 -17.86
C PHE A 245 29.00 0.51 -18.05
N ASN A 246 30.01 1.18 -18.61
CA ASN A 246 31.33 0.59 -18.90
C ASN A 246 31.24 -0.76 -19.68
N ASN A 247 30.37 -0.84 -20.69
CA ASN A 247 30.06 -2.05 -21.46
C ASN A 247 29.45 -3.21 -20.65
N ILE A 248 29.05 -2.96 -19.41
CA ILE A 248 28.36 -3.93 -18.56
C ILE A 248 26.87 -3.60 -18.57
N SER A 249 26.07 -4.57 -18.98
CA SER A 249 24.61 -4.48 -18.89
C SER A 249 24.17 -4.59 -17.43
N ILE A 250 23.13 -3.84 -17.09
CA ILE A 250 22.43 -3.99 -15.82
C ILE A 250 21.73 -5.35 -15.70
N HIS A 251 21.39 -5.99 -16.82
CA HIS A 251 20.82 -7.33 -16.85
C HIS A 251 21.94 -8.36 -16.68
N ASN A 252 21.77 -9.26 -15.71
CA ASN A 252 22.69 -10.36 -15.50
C ASN A 252 22.66 -11.31 -16.73
N PRO A 253 23.79 -11.57 -17.41
CA PRO A 253 23.82 -12.46 -18.58
C PRO A 253 23.43 -13.91 -18.24
N MET A 254 23.58 -14.33 -16.98
CA MET A 254 23.11 -15.63 -16.48
C MET A 254 21.65 -15.63 -16.05
N ASN A 255 20.95 -14.48 -16.19
CA ASN A 255 19.61 -14.20 -15.67
C ASN A 255 19.55 -14.31 -14.14
N ILE A 256 19.61 -15.53 -13.60
CA ILE A 256 19.70 -15.80 -12.15
C ILE A 256 20.90 -16.73 -11.92
N ASP A 257 21.93 -16.21 -11.24
CA ASP A 257 23.19 -16.92 -11.01
C ASP A 257 23.20 -17.65 -9.66
N ALA A 258 22.84 -18.94 -9.70
CA ALA A 258 22.90 -19.81 -8.52
C ALA A 258 24.30 -19.93 -7.92
N SER A 259 25.35 -19.90 -8.75
CA SER A 259 26.73 -20.07 -8.29
C SER A 259 27.20 -18.85 -7.50
N ASN A 260 26.86 -17.64 -7.95
CA ASN A 260 27.17 -16.41 -7.19
C ASN A 260 26.40 -16.36 -5.85
N ILE A 261 25.11 -16.70 -5.83
CA ILE A 261 24.35 -16.77 -4.58
C ILE A 261 24.97 -17.81 -3.61
N CYS A 262 25.32 -18.99 -4.11
CA CYS A 262 26.01 -20.02 -3.32
C CYS A 262 27.38 -19.55 -2.83
N PHE A 263 28.13 -18.82 -3.64
CA PHE A 263 29.40 -18.22 -3.23
C PHE A 263 29.20 -17.25 -2.05
N ARG A 264 28.17 -16.39 -2.10
CA ARG A 264 27.83 -15.50 -0.98
C ARG A 264 27.36 -16.27 0.25
N LEU A 265 26.56 -17.32 0.08
CA LEU A 265 26.14 -18.19 1.19
C LEU A 265 27.35 -18.74 1.97
N ILE A 266 28.37 -19.22 1.25
CA ILE A 266 29.57 -19.85 1.84
C ILE A 266 30.56 -18.82 2.39
N ASN A 267 30.77 -17.69 1.70
CA ASN A 267 31.88 -16.79 2.03
C ASN A 267 31.44 -15.53 2.79
N LYS A 268 30.18 -15.10 2.64
CA LYS A 268 29.63 -13.90 3.32
C LYS A 268 28.66 -14.27 4.43
N TYR A 269 27.80 -15.28 4.21
CA TYR A 269 26.70 -15.63 5.13
C TYR A 269 26.91 -16.94 5.91
N HIS A 270 28.12 -17.51 5.92
CA HIS A 270 28.42 -18.71 6.68
C HIS A 270 28.24 -18.47 8.18
N GLY A 271 27.61 -19.43 8.87
CA GLY A 271 27.28 -19.35 10.30
C GLY A 271 26.19 -18.33 10.65
N ILE A 272 25.87 -17.37 9.78
CA ILE A 272 24.90 -16.29 10.09
C ILE A 272 23.51 -16.85 10.38
N PHE A 273 23.05 -17.82 9.60
CA PHE A 273 21.73 -18.44 9.78
C PHE A 273 21.69 -19.52 10.87
N ASP A 274 22.82 -19.78 11.54
CA ASP A 274 22.89 -20.65 12.71
C ASP A 274 22.55 -19.91 14.01
N ILE A 275 22.78 -18.60 14.01
CA ILE A 275 22.47 -17.70 15.10
C ILE A 275 21.01 -17.23 14.95
N SER A 276 20.30 -17.12 16.08
CA SER A 276 18.95 -16.58 16.08
C SER A 276 18.92 -15.14 15.60
N TYR A 277 17.83 -14.73 14.93
CA TYR A 277 17.71 -13.37 14.45
C TYR A 277 17.83 -12.34 15.58
N THR A 278 17.24 -12.59 16.76
CA THR A 278 17.39 -11.70 17.91
C THR A 278 18.85 -11.50 18.33
N ASN A 279 19.65 -12.57 18.37
CA ASN A 279 21.07 -12.46 18.68
C ASN A 279 21.84 -11.76 17.57
N ARG A 280 21.51 -12.04 16.30
CA ARG A 280 22.11 -11.36 15.15
C ARG A 280 21.82 -9.86 15.14
N LYS A 281 20.58 -9.47 15.43
CA LYS A 281 20.17 -8.07 15.57
C LYS A 281 20.94 -7.36 16.69
N LYS A 282 21.17 -8.02 17.82
CA LYS A 282 22.02 -7.46 18.89
C LYS A 282 23.45 -7.20 18.42
N GLN A 283 24.01 -8.07 17.59
CA GLN A 283 25.36 -7.86 17.04
C GLN A 283 25.42 -6.60 16.17
N TRP A 284 24.42 -6.36 15.30
CA TRP A 284 24.36 -5.14 14.47
C TRP A 284 24.26 -3.85 15.28
N VAL A 285 23.54 -3.89 16.40
CA VAL A 285 23.40 -2.74 17.30
C VAL A 285 24.71 -2.47 18.07
N LEU A 286 25.40 -3.52 18.51
CA LEU A 286 26.67 -3.41 19.24
C LEU A 286 27.83 -2.95 18.35
N SER A 287 27.80 -3.25 17.05
CA SER A 287 28.88 -2.91 16.12
C SER A 287 28.81 -1.49 15.56
N GLU A 288 27.87 -0.65 16.00
CA GLU A 288 27.53 0.67 15.41
C GLU A 288 27.27 0.62 13.88
N GLN A 289 27.08 -0.58 13.31
CA GLN A 289 26.94 -0.77 11.86
C GLN A 289 25.58 -0.30 11.32
N SER A 290 24.60 -0.09 12.19
CA SER A 290 23.23 0.20 11.80
C SER A 290 22.60 1.33 12.60
N ASN A 291 22.21 2.41 11.91
CA ASN A 291 21.32 3.45 12.45
C ASN A 291 19.87 2.92 12.40
N ILE A 292 19.58 1.88 13.18
CA ILE A 292 18.23 1.34 13.27
C ILE A 292 17.35 2.38 13.97
N GLU A 293 16.51 3.06 13.21
CA GLU A 293 15.53 3.98 13.77
C GLU A 293 14.59 3.25 14.76
N ASN A 294 14.38 3.87 15.92
CA ASN A 294 13.34 3.44 16.84
C ASN A 294 11.99 3.99 16.36
N PHE A 295 11.13 3.09 15.87
CA PHE A 295 9.75 3.39 15.51
C PHE A 295 8.82 3.19 16.72
N ASP A 296 7.73 3.96 16.77
CA ASP A 296 6.72 3.78 17.80
C ASP A 296 5.98 2.44 17.62
N GLN A 297 5.57 1.80 18.72
CA GLN A 297 4.90 0.49 18.65
C GLN A 297 3.59 0.53 17.83
N ILE A 298 2.80 1.60 17.96
CA ILE A 298 1.55 1.78 17.21
C ILE A 298 1.86 1.97 15.72
N GLU A 299 2.95 2.65 15.41
CA GLU A 299 3.43 2.81 14.04
C GLU A 299 3.80 1.46 13.41
N LEU A 300 4.51 0.59 14.15
CA LEU A 300 4.86 -0.77 13.71
C LEU A 300 3.62 -1.66 13.48
N LEU A 301 2.56 -1.46 14.27
CA LEU A 301 1.29 -2.18 14.13
C LEU A 301 0.47 -1.71 12.92
N THR A 302 0.68 -0.47 12.45
CA THR A 302 -0.09 0.18 11.38
C THR A 302 0.59 0.18 10.01
N ILE A 303 1.70 -0.55 9.82
CA ILE A 303 2.45 -0.55 8.55
C ILE A 303 1.63 -1.00 7.33
N HIS A 304 0.63 -1.86 7.53
CA HIS A 304 -0.30 -2.35 6.50
C HIS A 304 -1.66 -1.65 6.58
N CYS A 305 -1.73 -0.50 7.25
CA CYS A 305 -2.89 0.37 7.28
C CYS A 305 -2.67 1.54 6.33
N TYR A 306 -3.43 1.57 5.23
CA TYR A 306 -3.26 2.53 4.13
C TYR A 306 -4.22 3.72 4.22
N ASP A 307 -4.91 3.89 5.34
CA ASP A 307 -5.83 5.01 5.55
C ASP A 307 -5.05 6.32 5.60
N ASP A 308 -5.53 7.33 4.87
CA ASP A 308 -4.98 8.70 4.84
C ASP A 308 -5.04 9.40 6.17
N ALA A 309 -5.95 8.96 7.03
CA ALA A 309 -6.17 9.53 8.34
C ALA A 309 -5.14 9.08 9.41
N ILE A 310 -4.17 8.22 9.13
CA ILE A 310 -3.25 7.74 10.19
C ILE A 310 -2.21 8.83 10.49
N SER A 311 -2.20 9.30 11.74
CA SER A 311 -1.36 10.42 12.21
C SER A 311 0.14 10.12 12.19
N GLU A 312 0.50 8.84 12.22
CA GLU A 312 1.85 8.29 12.37
C GLU A 312 2.61 8.18 11.02
N ARG A 313 2.24 9.00 10.02
CA ARG A 313 2.89 9.02 8.70
C ARG A 313 4.23 9.78 8.77
N LYS A 314 5.33 9.04 8.66
CA LYS A 314 6.67 9.59 8.45
C LYS A 314 6.97 9.87 6.96
N GLU A 315 8.03 10.63 6.71
CA GLU A 315 8.44 11.13 5.40
C GLU A 315 8.72 10.02 4.38
N GLU A 316 9.21 8.86 4.81
CA GLU A 316 9.56 7.76 3.92
C GLU A 316 8.35 7.04 3.29
N ARG A 317 7.15 7.24 3.87
CA ARG A 317 5.87 6.82 3.30
C ARG A 317 5.14 7.97 2.58
N SER A 318 5.84 9.07 2.31
CA SER A 318 5.26 10.24 1.65
C SER A 318 4.93 9.95 0.19
N MET A 319 3.70 10.28 -0.20
CA MET A 319 3.26 10.27 -1.59
C MET A 319 3.87 11.43 -2.41
N LYS A 320 4.83 12.19 -1.87
CA LYS A 320 5.33 13.44 -2.46
C LYS A 320 5.95 13.34 -3.85
N GLY A 321 6.73 12.35 -4.24
CA GLY A 321 7.26 12.29 -5.62
C GLY A 321 6.38 11.48 -6.57
N VAL A 322 5.14 11.15 -6.17
CA VAL A 322 4.35 10.08 -6.79
C VAL A 322 3.40 10.64 -7.83
N ARG A 323 3.36 9.99 -9.00
CA ARG A 323 2.41 10.28 -10.08
C ARG A 323 1.75 9.01 -10.59
N LEU A 324 0.45 9.10 -10.84
CA LEU A 324 -0.32 8.05 -11.50
C LEU A 324 -0.06 8.09 -13.01
N ILE A 325 0.46 7.01 -13.56
CA ILE A 325 0.67 6.89 -15.01
C ILE A 325 -0.64 6.53 -15.69
N GLY A 326 -1.33 5.52 -15.17
CA GLY A 326 -2.62 5.10 -15.71
C GLY A 326 -3.19 3.88 -15.01
N LEU A 327 -4.45 3.58 -15.34
CA LEU A 327 -5.09 2.31 -15.02
C LEU A 327 -5.68 1.72 -16.29
N GLN A 328 -5.60 0.40 -16.41
CA GLN A 328 -6.14 -0.35 -17.53
C GLN A 328 -6.88 -1.59 -17.03
N GLU A 329 -8.05 -1.92 -17.59
CA GLU A 329 -8.76 -3.16 -17.26
C GLU A 329 -7.96 -4.39 -17.72
N LYS A 330 -7.27 -5.02 -16.76
CA LYS A 330 -6.34 -6.15 -16.93
C LYS A 330 -6.18 -6.87 -15.60
N ASN A 331 -5.96 -8.17 -15.66
CA ASN A 331 -5.84 -9.03 -14.47
C ASN A 331 -4.38 -9.31 -14.07
N LEU A 332 -3.39 -8.93 -14.90
CA LEU A 332 -1.96 -9.20 -14.65
C LEU A 332 -1.66 -10.68 -14.36
N HIS A 333 -2.30 -11.60 -15.08
CA HIS A 333 -2.13 -13.05 -14.89
C HIS A 333 -1.26 -13.72 -15.98
N SER A 334 -0.77 -12.95 -16.95
CA SER A 334 0.02 -13.45 -18.06
C SER A 334 1.13 -12.49 -18.48
N MET A 335 2.16 -13.01 -19.16
CA MET A 335 3.23 -12.20 -19.74
C MET A 335 2.67 -11.11 -20.67
N ASN A 336 1.66 -11.43 -21.48
CA ASN A 336 1.04 -10.48 -22.40
C ASN A 336 0.26 -9.40 -21.64
N ASP A 337 -0.37 -9.73 -20.51
CA ASP A 337 -1.03 -8.72 -19.66
C ASP A 337 -0.01 -7.73 -19.09
N TYR A 338 1.14 -8.21 -18.63
CA TYR A 338 2.21 -7.33 -18.13
C TYR A 338 2.78 -6.45 -19.25
N ILE A 339 3.08 -7.01 -20.42
CA ILE A 339 3.57 -6.22 -21.57
C ILE A 339 2.53 -5.16 -21.98
N SER A 340 1.25 -5.54 -22.05
CA SER A 340 0.16 -4.62 -22.35
C SER A 340 0.05 -3.51 -21.30
N ALA A 341 0.23 -3.80 -20.02
CA ALA A 341 0.16 -2.79 -18.97
C ALA A 341 1.39 -1.86 -18.99
N LEU A 342 2.58 -2.40 -19.28
CA LEU A 342 3.80 -1.60 -19.47
C LEU A 342 3.74 -0.68 -20.68
N GLN A 343 2.87 -0.98 -21.66
CA GLN A 343 2.62 -0.11 -22.79
C GLN A 343 2.19 1.30 -22.36
N MET A 344 1.50 1.45 -21.22
CA MET A 344 1.16 2.77 -20.67
C MET A 344 2.41 3.65 -20.44
N ILE A 345 3.53 3.05 -20.04
CA ILE A 345 4.81 3.75 -19.84
C ILE A 345 5.52 3.94 -21.17
N LEU A 346 5.56 2.90 -22.01
CA LEU A 346 6.24 2.92 -23.31
C LEU A 346 5.61 3.94 -24.27
N ASP A 347 4.29 4.13 -24.23
CA ASP A 347 3.60 5.15 -25.03
C ASP A 347 4.01 6.56 -24.62
N ILE A 348 4.29 6.80 -23.34
CA ILE A 348 4.83 8.08 -22.87
C ILE A 348 6.28 8.23 -23.33
N ASP A 349 7.07 7.16 -23.22
CA ASP A 349 8.48 7.16 -23.62
C ASP A 349 8.65 7.41 -25.12
N ALA A 350 7.76 6.89 -25.97
CA ALA A 350 7.78 7.17 -27.41
C ALA A 350 7.73 8.68 -27.74
N ASP A 351 7.06 9.47 -26.89
CA ASP A 351 6.93 10.92 -27.06
C ASP A 351 8.02 11.72 -26.33
N VAL A 352 8.54 11.21 -25.20
CA VAL A 352 9.41 11.98 -24.28
C VAL A 352 10.87 11.52 -24.31
N GLY A 353 11.12 10.25 -24.65
CA GLY A 353 12.42 9.59 -24.67
C GLY A 353 13.08 9.51 -23.29
N HIS A 354 12.30 9.39 -22.21
CA HIS A 354 12.83 9.43 -20.84
C HIS A 354 13.44 8.10 -20.38
N LEU A 355 13.19 6.99 -21.09
CA LEU A 355 13.78 5.66 -20.86
C LEU A 355 14.91 5.30 -21.81
N TYR A 356 15.23 6.14 -22.80
CA TYR A 356 16.30 5.86 -23.75
C TYR A 356 17.65 5.62 -23.04
N ASN A 357 18.17 4.39 -23.16
CA ASN A 357 19.35 3.88 -22.44
C ASN A 357 19.32 4.11 -20.92
N ARG A 358 18.14 4.07 -20.29
CA ARG A 358 17.96 4.33 -18.86
C ARG A 358 17.21 3.19 -18.19
N THR A 359 17.60 2.87 -16.97
CA THR A 359 16.94 1.87 -16.13
C THR A 359 15.63 2.40 -15.56
N ALA A 360 14.59 1.56 -15.60
CA ALA A 360 13.29 1.74 -15.00
C ALA A 360 13.03 0.62 -13.97
N PRO A 361 13.46 0.79 -12.72
CA PRO A 361 13.16 -0.18 -11.67
C PRO A 361 11.66 -0.30 -11.49
N LEU A 362 11.16 -1.53 -11.43
CA LEU A 362 9.74 -1.83 -11.36
C LEU A 362 9.48 -2.72 -10.15
N VAL A 363 8.95 -2.13 -9.09
CA VAL A 363 8.57 -2.85 -7.88
C VAL A 363 7.31 -3.65 -8.17
N ALA A 364 7.39 -4.97 -8.01
CA ALA A 364 6.27 -5.89 -8.25
C ALA A 364 6.38 -7.13 -7.35
N ASP A 365 5.25 -7.65 -6.89
CA ASP A 365 5.17 -8.97 -6.26
C ASP A 365 5.08 -10.07 -7.34
N TRP A 366 4.91 -11.32 -6.93
CA TRP A 366 4.51 -12.41 -7.81
C TRP A 366 3.08 -12.20 -8.31
N PRO A 367 2.78 -12.33 -9.61
CA PRO A 367 3.63 -12.90 -10.66
C PRO A 367 4.45 -11.88 -11.49
N GLY A 368 4.48 -10.60 -11.13
CA GLY A 368 5.27 -9.59 -11.83
C GLY A 368 6.77 -9.92 -11.86
N GLN A 369 7.31 -10.44 -10.75
CA GLN A 369 8.68 -10.98 -10.70
C GLN A 369 8.93 -12.08 -11.74
N LEU A 370 7.92 -12.88 -12.08
CA LEU A 370 8.02 -13.93 -13.09
C LEU A 370 7.86 -13.37 -14.50
N PHE A 371 6.75 -12.69 -14.79
CA PHE A 371 6.37 -12.38 -16.15
C PHE A 371 7.16 -11.24 -16.78
N ILE A 372 7.60 -10.26 -15.99
CA ILE A 372 8.46 -9.18 -16.50
C ILE A 372 9.85 -9.74 -16.81
N ARG A 373 10.41 -10.57 -15.92
CA ARG A 373 11.68 -11.29 -16.19
C ARG A 373 11.57 -12.21 -17.40
N LYS A 374 10.42 -12.87 -17.58
CA LYS A 374 10.16 -13.72 -18.74
C LYS A 374 10.18 -12.90 -20.03
N ALA A 375 9.55 -11.73 -20.06
CA ALA A 375 9.60 -10.82 -21.19
C ALA A 375 11.03 -10.38 -21.53
N ILE A 376 11.83 -10.00 -20.52
CA ILE A 376 13.26 -9.64 -20.69
C ILE A 376 14.07 -10.83 -21.21
N THR A 377 13.85 -12.03 -20.67
CA THR A 377 14.53 -13.26 -21.13
C THR A 377 14.25 -13.53 -22.61
N HIS A 378 13.00 -13.36 -23.04
CA HIS A 378 12.60 -13.54 -24.43
C HIS A 378 13.04 -12.40 -25.35
N LEU A 379 13.32 -11.21 -24.82
CA LEU A 379 13.88 -10.10 -25.59
C LEU A 379 15.32 -10.38 -26.04
N TYR A 380 16.11 -11.04 -25.19
CA TYR A 380 17.51 -11.37 -25.47
C TYR A 380 17.72 -12.72 -26.17
N LYS A 381 16.65 -13.47 -26.44
CA LYS A 381 16.72 -14.78 -27.06
C LYS A 381 16.64 -14.66 -28.59
N GLU A 382 17.70 -15.06 -29.29
CA GLU A 382 17.84 -14.93 -30.75
C GLU A 382 16.67 -15.55 -31.55
N ASN A 383 16.10 -16.66 -31.07
CA ASN A 383 14.99 -17.38 -31.71
C ASN A 383 13.68 -17.29 -30.91
N SER A 384 13.38 -16.13 -30.32
CA SER A 384 12.12 -15.94 -29.60
C SER A 384 10.92 -15.87 -30.56
N HIS A 385 9.86 -16.64 -30.27
CA HIS A 385 8.59 -16.54 -30.99
C HIS A 385 7.73 -15.34 -30.56
N TYR A 386 8.16 -14.59 -29.54
CA TYR A 386 7.44 -13.44 -29.01
C TYR A 386 8.00 -12.14 -29.57
N SER A 387 7.11 -11.28 -30.06
CA SER A 387 7.45 -9.88 -30.37
C SER A 387 7.42 -9.06 -29.08
N ILE A 388 8.58 -8.90 -28.45
CA ILE A 388 8.75 -8.10 -27.23
C ILE A 388 9.17 -6.69 -27.63
N PRO A 389 8.50 -5.62 -27.16
CA PRO A 389 8.93 -4.25 -27.44
C PRO A 389 10.33 -3.98 -26.90
N ASN A 390 11.21 -3.35 -27.69
CA ASN A 390 12.59 -3.03 -27.28
C ASN A 390 12.66 -2.20 -25.99
N GLY A 391 11.66 -1.35 -25.75
CA GLY A 391 11.57 -0.55 -24.53
C GLY A 391 11.46 -1.38 -23.24
N ILE A 392 11.05 -2.65 -23.34
CA ILE A 392 11.04 -3.59 -22.20
C ILE A 392 12.44 -3.75 -21.59
N ASN A 393 13.50 -3.56 -22.38
CA ASN A 393 14.87 -3.64 -21.91
C ASN A 393 15.21 -2.65 -20.78
N SER A 394 14.44 -1.57 -20.66
CA SER A 394 14.64 -0.56 -19.62
C SER A 394 14.23 -1.09 -18.25
N PHE A 395 13.29 -2.03 -18.17
CA PHE A 395 12.69 -2.43 -16.90
C PHE A 395 13.52 -3.45 -16.13
N ILE A 396 13.54 -3.32 -14.81
CA ILE A 396 14.14 -4.30 -13.90
C ILE A 396 13.16 -4.61 -12.76
N PRO A 397 12.71 -5.86 -12.62
CA PRO A 397 11.84 -6.26 -11.52
C PRO A 397 12.56 -6.18 -10.17
N ILE A 398 12.03 -5.37 -9.26
CA ILE A 398 12.51 -5.23 -7.88
C ILE A 398 11.49 -5.87 -6.95
N LEU A 399 11.98 -6.69 -6.01
CA LEU A 399 11.14 -7.41 -5.06
C LEU A 399 10.37 -6.42 -4.16
N GLY A 400 9.04 -6.55 -4.11
CA GLY A 400 8.16 -5.72 -3.27
C GLY A 400 8.39 -5.93 -1.77
N PRO A 401 9.04 -4.99 -1.05
CA PRO A 401 9.42 -5.19 0.35
C PRO A 401 8.21 -5.26 1.30
N LEU A 402 7.14 -4.50 1.02
CA LEU A 402 5.91 -4.54 1.82
C LEU A 402 5.17 -5.86 1.61
N HIS A 403 5.12 -6.38 0.39
CA HIS A 403 4.57 -7.70 0.08
C HIS A 403 5.37 -8.82 0.73
N VAL A 404 6.71 -8.75 0.75
CA VAL A 404 7.56 -9.70 1.51
C VAL A 404 7.17 -9.71 2.99
N SER A 405 7.01 -8.54 3.60
CA SER A 405 6.57 -8.42 5.00
C SER A 405 5.18 -9.02 5.21
N LEU A 406 4.20 -8.64 4.39
CA LEU A 406 2.82 -9.12 4.52
C LEU A 406 2.75 -10.65 4.36
N ASN A 407 3.29 -11.17 3.27
CA ASN A 407 3.23 -12.59 2.93
C ASN A 407 3.99 -13.44 3.96
N SER A 408 5.17 -13.01 4.41
CA SER A 408 5.92 -13.76 5.42
C SER A 408 5.16 -13.83 6.76
N ARG A 409 4.59 -12.72 7.23
CA ARG A 409 3.75 -12.69 8.45
C ARG A 409 2.51 -13.56 8.35
N GLU A 410 1.82 -13.53 7.21
CA GLU A 410 0.69 -14.44 6.94
C GLU A 410 1.11 -15.91 7.03
N HIS A 411 2.26 -16.26 6.43
CA HIS A 411 2.76 -17.63 6.45
C HIS A 411 3.13 -18.11 7.85
N VAL A 412 3.67 -17.24 8.70
CA VAL A 412 3.93 -17.57 10.11
C VAL A 412 2.63 -17.99 10.81
N ILE A 413 1.56 -17.21 10.68
CA ILE A 413 0.27 -17.55 11.29
C ILE A 413 -0.29 -18.86 10.70
N LEU A 414 -0.16 -19.09 9.41
CA LEU A 414 -0.68 -20.30 8.77
C LEU A 414 0.07 -21.57 9.19
N ILE A 415 1.40 -21.52 9.25
CA ILE A 415 2.24 -22.67 9.65
C ILE A 415 2.08 -22.96 11.14
N TYR A 416 2.05 -21.92 11.98
CA TYR A 416 1.98 -22.05 13.43
C TYR A 416 0.56 -21.79 13.97
N HIS A 417 -0.46 -21.99 13.14
CA HIS A 417 -1.86 -21.71 13.50
C HIS A 417 -2.28 -22.34 14.84
N PRO A 418 -1.97 -23.63 15.14
CA PRO A 418 -2.43 -24.22 16.39
C PRO A 418 -1.84 -23.53 17.63
N PHE A 419 -0.60 -23.02 17.54
CA PHE A 419 0.00 -22.23 18.62
C PHE A 419 -0.71 -20.87 18.75
N PHE A 420 -0.90 -20.14 17.64
CA PHE A 420 -1.53 -18.82 17.67
C PHE A 420 -3.01 -18.87 18.05
N GLU A 421 -3.70 -19.96 17.74
CA GLU A 421 -5.08 -20.21 18.15
C GLU A 421 -5.18 -20.36 19.68
N LYS A 422 -4.30 -21.17 20.30
CA LYS A 422 -4.23 -21.26 21.77
C LYS A 422 -3.87 -19.93 22.41
N LEU A 423 -2.89 -19.21 21.86
CA LEU A 423 -2.49 -17.87 22.33
C LEU A 423 -3.69 -16.90 22.25
N PHE A 424 -4.39 -16.88 21.12
CA PHE A 424 -5.53 -16.02 20.88
C PHE A 424 -6.68 -16.30 21.87
N HIS A 425 -7.04 -17.58 22.06
CA HIS A 425 -8.09 -17.96 23.00
C HIS A 425 -7.75 -17.60 24.45
N PHE A 426 -6.49 -17.76 24.86
CA PHE A 426 -6.05 -17.37 26.20
C PHE A 426 -6.14 -15.84 26.42
N VAL A 427 -5.67 -15.06 25.45
CA VAL A 427 -5.57 -13.60 25.58
C VAL A 427 -6.93 -12.91 25.42
N PHE A 428 -7.70 -13.31 24.39
CA PHE A 428 -8.93 -12.63 23.99
C PHE A 428 -10.22 -13.34 24.46
N GLY A 429 -10.11 -14.59 24.92
CA GLY A 429 -11.19 -15.37 25.52
C GLY A 429 -11.61 -16.60 24.70
N GLN A 430 -11.94 -17.69 25.40
CA GLN A 430 -12.19 -19.03 24.84
C GLN A 430 -13.37 -19.11 23.84
N ARG A 431 -14.33 -18.17 23.91
CA ARG A 431 -15.50 -18.14 23.01
C ARG A 431 -15.23 -17.43 21.69
N LYS A 432 -14.07 -16.76 21.55
CA LYS A 432 -13.71 -16.04 20.33
C LYS A 432 -13.06 -17.01 19.35
N ILE A 433 -13.25 -16.76 18.05
CA ILE A 433 -12.71 -17.62 16.99
C ILE A 433 -11.60 -16.84 16.29
N LEU A 434 -10.40 -17.44 16.21
CA LEU A 434 -9.36 -16.97 15.31
C LEU A 434 -9.65 -17.51 13.90
N ALA A 435 -9.80 -16.63 12.92
CA ALA A 435 -9.94 -17.07 11.54
C ALA A 435 -8.67 -17.80 11.06
N LYS A 436 -8.81 -18.83 10.21
CA LYS A 436 -7.63 -19.51 9.63
C LYS A 436 -6.68 -18.58 8.90
N LYS A 437 -7.24 -17.52 8.28
CA LYS A 437 -6.49 -16.40 7.70
C LYS A 437 -7.01 -15.11 8.33
N PRO A 438 -6.43 -14.66 9.46
CA PRO A 438 -6.85 -13.43 10.11
C PRO A 438 -6.57 -12.21 9.25
N LYS A 439 -7.26 -11.09 9.52
CA LYS A 439 -6.97 -9.81 8.85
C LYS A 439 -5.54 -9.34 9.19
N PRO A 440 -4.84 -8.61 8.29
CA PRO A 440 -3.45 -8.20 8.50
C PRO A 440 -3.17 -7.50 9.84
N TRP A 441 -4.09 -6.65 10.31
CA TRP A 441 -3.95 -5.97 11.61
C TRP A 441 -3.96 -6.95 12.80
N ARG A 442 -4.71 -8.05 12.72
CA ARG A 442 -4.76 -9.09 13.76
C ARG A 442 -3.47 -9.90 13.76
N ILE A 443 -2.98 -10.24 12.58
CA ILE A 443 -1.69 -10.92 12.39
C ILE A 443 -0.58 -10.10 13.04
N ASN A 444 -0.48 -8.82 12.68
CA ASN A 444 0.50 -7.90 13.27
C ASN A 444 0.42 -7.85 14.80
N LEU A 445 -0.79 -7.75 15.36
CA LEU A 445 -0.99 -7.70 16.81
C LEU A 445 -0.50 -8.99 17.50
N LEU A 446 -0.82 -10.17 16.97
CA LEU A 446 -0.41 -11.44 17.58
C LEU A 446 1.11 -11.65 17.52
N LEU A 447 1.73 -11.31 16.40
CA LEU A 447 3.18 -11.39 16.23
C LEU A 447 3.91 -10.39 17.13
N ASP A 448 3.43 -9.14 17.21
CA ASP A 448 3.99 -8.10 18.09
C ASP A 448 3.89 -8.49 19.56
N LEU A 449 2.73 -8.98 20.02
CA LEU A 449 2.55 -9.46 21.40
C LEU A 449 3.50 -10.61 21.72
N ALA A 450 3.60 -11.60 20.84
CA ALA A 450 4.51 -12.74 21.03
C ALA A 450 5.98 -12.28 21.11
N TYR A 451 6.40 -11.37 20.23
CA TYR A 451 7.76 -10.85 20.20
C TYR A 451 8.10 -10.01 21.44
N ASN A 452 7.23 -9.07 21.81
CA ASN A 452 7.44 -8.18 22.95
C ASN A 452 7.48 -8.94 24.27
N VAL A 453 6.64 -9.97 24.42
CA VAL A 453 6.71 -10.86 25.58
C VAL A 453 7.97 -11.71 25.57
N TRP A 454 8.33 -12.29 24.42
CA TRP A 454 9.53 -13.09 24.30
C TRP A 454 10.75 -12.29 24.76
N ASN A 455 10.92 -11.05 24.31
CA ASN A 455 12.00 -10.18 24.74
C ASN A 455 12.09 -10.00 26.27
N LYS A 456 10.96 -10.04 27.00
CA LYS A 456 10.93 -9.94 28.47
C LYS A 456 11.33 -11.23 29.18
N ILE A 457 10.88 -12.39 28.69
CA ILE A 457 11.09 -13.68 29.37
C ILE A 457 12.27 -14.49 28.81
N ARG A 458 12.80 -14.11 27.65
CA ARG A 458 13.79 -14.85 26.86
C ARG A 458 14.96 -15.35 27.68
N ASN A 459 15.66 -14.46 28.40
CA ASN A 459 16.88 -14.84 29.11
C ASN A 459 16.58 -15.88 30.20
N ILE A 460 15.47 -15.71 30.93
CA ILE A 460 15.06 -16.61 32.00
C ILE A 460 14.73 -18.00 31.46
N ILE A 461 13.99 -18.07 30.34
CA ILE A 461 13.64 -19.34 29.68
C ILE A 461 14.89 -20.04 29.12
N LEU A 462 15.76 -19.30 28.40
CA LEU A 462 16.99 -19.88 27.84
C LEU A 462 17.91 -20.42 28.95
N THR A 463 18.06 -19.68 30.05
CA THR A 463 18.85 -20.14 31.21
C THR A 463 18.22 -21.37 31.86
N LYS A 464 16.90 -21.43 31.99
CA LYS A 464 16.22 -22.56 32.63
C LYS A 464 16.33 -23.86 31.82
N PHE A 465 16.20 -23.79 30.51
CA PHE A 465 16.32 -24.97 29.65
C PHE A 465 17.77 -25.37 29.37
N GLY A 466 18.72 -24.43 29.39
CA GLY A 466 20.12 -24.70 29.11
C GLY A 466 20.36 -25.27 27.71
N ILE A 467 21.32 -26.21 27.61
CA ILE A 467 21.62 -26.94 26.37
C ILE A 467 20.55 -28.01 26.16
N ASN A 468 19.51 -27.68 25.40
CA ASN A 468 18.35 -28.55 25.23
C ASN A 468 17.96 -28.69 23.75
N LYS A 469 17.79 -29.95 23.31
CA LYS A 469 17.43 -30.33 21.93
C LYS A 469 15.98 -30.84 21.79
N ASP A 470 15.15 -30.67 22.81
CA ASP A 470 13.73 -31.03 22.76
C ASP A 470 13.03 -30.36 21.57
N ILE A 471 12.27 -31.17 20.82
CA ILE A 471 11.70 -30.75 19.54
C ILE A 471 10.73 -29.58 19.70
N GLU A 472 9.89 -29.62 20.74
CA GLU A 472 8.85 -28.61 20.96
C GLU A 472 9.47 -27.31 21.49
N TYR A 473 10.42 -27.43 22.42
CA TYR A 473 11.24 -26.30 22.85
C TYR A 473 11.96 -25.64 21.67
N ARG A 474 12.66 -26.42 20.84
CA ARG A 474 13.41 -25.91 19.68
C ARG A 474 12.51 -25.29 18.62
N MET A 475 11.31 -25.83 18.40
CA MET A 475 10.28 -25.20 17.58
C MET A 475 9.92 -23.81 18.10
N MET A 476 9.68 -23.68 19.41
CA MET A 476 9.32 -22.39 20.02
C MET A 476 10.47 -21.38 19.96
N ILE A 477 11.71 -21.80 20.17
CA ILE A 477 12.88 -20.91 20.05
C ILE A 477 13.04 -20.41 18.62
N ASP A 478 12.91 -21.28 17.61
CA ASP A 478 12.97 -20.83 16.22
C ASP A 478 11.81 -19.89 15.86
N LEU A 479 10.59 -20.17 16.32
CA LEU A 479 9.45 -19.28 16.12
C LEU A 479 9.67 -17.89 16.75
N LEU A 480 9.95 -17.85 18.06
CA LEU A 480 9.97 -16.61 18.83
C LEU A 480 11.26 -15.82 18.69
N ASP A 481 12.41 -16.48 18.52
CA ASP A 481 13.74 -15.85 18.52
C ASP A 481 14.33 -15.63 17.12
N ASN A 482 13.72 -16.22 16.08
CA ASN A 482 14.24 -16.16 14.71
C ASN A 482 13.18 -15.73 13.69
N ILE A 483 12.06 -16.46 13.59
CA ILE A 483 11.06 -16.24 12.54
C ILE A 483 10.25 -14.96 12.77
N ILE A 484 9.56 -14.85 13.91
CA ILE A 484 8.72 -13.69 14.22
C ILE A 484 9.53 -12.39 14.12
N PRO A 485 10.68 -12.22 14.78
CA PRO A 485 11.39 -10.94 14.72
C PRO A 485 11.89 -10.60 13.31
N ALA A 486 12.39 -11.58 12.54
CA ALA A 486 12.83 -11.32 11.16
C ALA A 486 11.67 -10.85 10.25
N THR A 487 10.49 -11.46 10.37
CA THR A 487 9.30 -11.08 9.58
C THR A 487 8.65 -9.77 10.03
N LEU A 488 8.81 -9.40 11.30
CA LEU A 488 8.40 -8.09 11.81
C LEU A 488 9.36 -6.98 11.30
N ASP A 489 10.66 -7.19 11.45
CA ASP A 489 11.66 -6.14 11.20
C ASP A 489 11.93 -5.87 9.72
N ILE A 490 11.81 -6.86 8.82
CA ILE A 490 12.24 -6.75 7.42
C ILE A 490 11.78 -5.46 6.73
N TYR A 491 10.49 -5.13 6.84
CA TYR A 491 9.94 -3.88 6.31
C TYR A 491 9.87 -2.80 7.39
N ALA A 492 9.32 -3.15 8.56
CA ALA A 492 8.91 -2.16 9.55
C ALA A 492 10.09 -1.37 10.14
N THR A 493 11.26 -2.02 10.17
CA THR A 493 12.49 -1.51 10.79
C THR A 493 13.60 -1.36 9.75
N LEU A 494 13.99 -2.45 9.08
CA LEU A 494 15.19 -2.48 8.23
C LEU A 494 15.03 -1.72 6.92
N PHE A 495 14.00 -2.06 6.14
CA PHE A 495 13.74 -1.38 4.87
C PHE A 495 13.47 0.12 5.08
N ARG A 496 12.61 0.47 6.05
CA ARG A 496 12.22 1.87 6.32
C ARG A 496 13.33 2.75 6.87
N SER A 497 14.31 2.18 7.58
CA SER A 497 15.50 2.91 8.03
C SER A 497 16.58 3.03 6.95
N GLY A 498 16.43 2.36 5.81
CA GLY A 498 17.49 2.29 4.79
C GLY A 498 18.67 1.40 5.19
N SER A 499 18.51 0.51 6.16
CA SER A 499 19.55 -0.43 6.64
C SER A 499 19.81 -1.53 5.59
N PHE A 500 20.54 -1.18 4.53
CA PHE A 500 20.67 -2.00 3.32
C PHE A 500 21.30 -3.37 3.56
N GLU A 501 22.44 -3.45 4.25
CA GLU A 501 23.14 -4.74 4.45
C GLU A 501 22.30 -5.69 5.31
N GLU A 502 21.70 -5.18 6.39
CA GLU A 502 20.81 -5.93 7.28
C GLU A 502 19.53 -6.35 6.55
N TYR A 503 18.99 -5.50 5.69
CA TYR A 503 17.85 -5.82 4.84
C TYR A 503 18.17 -6.97 3.88
N ILE A 504 19.30 -6.92 3.17
CA ILE A 504 19.72 -7.99 2.25
C ILE A 504 19.97 -9.31 3.00
N GLU A 505 20.65 -9.26 4.15
CA GLU A 505 20.84 -10.45 5.01
C GLU A 505 19.49 -11.04 5.45
N THR A 506 18.54 -10.18 5.84
CA THR A 506 17.21 -10.60 6.30
C THR A 506 16.34 -11.13 5.17
N ILE A 507 16.44 -10.60 3.94
CA ILE A 507 15.80 -11.19 2.76
C ILE A 507 16.32 -12.61 2.54
N PHE A 508 17.64 -12.83 2.65
CA PHE A 508 18.21 -14.16 2.51
C PHE A 508 17.77 -15.09 3.66
N ARG A 509 17.68 -14.58 4.90
CA ARG A 509 17.11 -15.33 6.03
C ARG A 509 15.63 -15.69 5.79
N ILE A 510 14.79 -14.78 5.33
CA ILE A 510 13.38 -15.05 5.00
C ILE A 510 13.27 -16.09 3.88
N TRP A 511 14.18 -16.06 2.90
CA TRP A 511 14.25 -17.10 1.90
C TRP A 511 14.51 -18.49 2.51
N THR A 512 15.36 -18.61 3.54
CA THR A 512 15.55 -19.91 4.24
C THR A 512 14.24 -20.43 4.84
N PHE A 513 13.38 -19.54 5.34
CA PHE A 513 12.05 -19.91 5.85
C PHE A 513 11.14 -20.36 4.71
N ALA A 514 11.09 -19.60 3.61
CA ALA A 514 10.28 -19.92 2.44
C ALA A 514 10.70 -21.26 1.80
N LEU A 515 12.00 -21.55 1.75
CA LEU A 515 12.55 -22.83 1.31
C LEU A 515 12.01 -23.98 2.17
N ARG A 516 12.14 -23.86 3.50
CA ARG A 516 11.63 -24.84 4.46
C ARG A 516 10.12 -25.04 4.32
N TRP A 517 9.36 -23.96 4.24
CA TRP A 517 7.90 -23.98 4.13
C TRP A 517 7.41 -24.44 2.76
N LYS A 518 8.30 -24.59 1.78
CA LYS A 518 8.01 -24.93 0.38
C LYS A 518 7.06 -23.92 -0.28
N ARG A 519 7.23 -22.63 0.06
CA ARG A 519 6.44 -21.52 -0.50
C ARG A 519 6.92 -21.22 -1.92
N LYS A 520 6.18 -21.69 -2.93
CA LYS A 520 6.61 -21.74 -4.35
C LYS A 520 6.99 -20.40 -4.99
N ASN A 521 6.42 -19.29 -4.54
CA ASN A 521 6.70 -17.96 -5.10
C ASN A 521 7.93 -17.34 -4.42
N TYR A 522 7.97 -17.42 -3.08
CA TYR A 522 9.02 -16.81 -2.25
C TYR A 522 10.26 -17.68 -2.03
N ASN A 523 10.26 -18.94 -2.46
CA ASN A 523 11.50 -19.72 -2.57
C ASN A 523 12.27 -19.42 -3.87
N LYS A 524 11.69 -18.63 -4.80
CA LYS A 524 12.29 -18.20 -6.07
C LYS A 524 12.55 -16.69 -6.14
N ALA A 525 11.53 -15.85 -5.92
CA ALA A 525 11.64 -14.41 -6.13
C ALA A 525 12.78 -13.73 -5.32
N PRO A 526 12.99 -14.05 -4.03
CA PRO A 526 14.16 -13.56 -3.29
C PRO A 526 15.50 -13.95 -3.89
N LEU A 527 15.64 -15.15 -4.48
CA LEU A 527 16.89 -15.57 -5.11
C LEU A 527 17.19 -14.76 -6.37
N ALA A 528 16.18 -14.44 -7.18
CA ALA A 528 16.34 -13.58 -8.34
C ALA A 528 16.78 -12.17 -7.91
N PHE A 529 16.14 -11.61 -6.88
CA PHE A 529 16.52 -10.30 -6.34
C PHE A 529 17.95 -10.30 -5.77
N LEU A 530 18.32 -11.31 -4.97
CA LEU A 530 19.68 -11.44 -4.44
C LEU A 530 20.72 -11.61 -5.56
N SER A 531 20.40 -12.39 -6.60
CA SER A 531 21.28 -12.56 -7.76
C SER A 531 21.57 -11.25 -8.46
N ASP A 532 20.57 -10.40 -8.65
CA ASP A 532 20.73 -9.10 -9.32
C ASP A 532 21.59 -8.16 -8.48
N ILE A 533 21.31 -8.08 -7.16
CA ILE A 533 22.10 -7.26 -6.23
C ILE A 533 23.58 -7.67 -6.24
N PHE A 534 23.86 -8.97 -6.12
CA PHE A 534 25.24 -9.46 -6.12
C PHE A 534 25.93 -9.21 -7.45
N TYR A 535 25.23 -9.41 -8.57
CA TYR A 535 25.75 -9.11 -9.90
C TYR A 535 26.12 -7.62 -10.05
N TRP A 536 25.27 -6.69 -9.62
CA TRP A 536 25.57 -5.26 -9.70
C TRP A 536 26.75 -4.88 -8.80
N GLN A 537 26.89 -5.51 -7.63
CA GLN A 537 28.04 -5.32 -6.74
C GLN A 537 29.34 -5.84 -7.37
N ASP A 538 29.33 -7.05 -7.92
CA ASP A 538 30.53 -7.67 -8.53
C ASP A 538 31.01 -6.93 -9.77
N THR A 539 30.08 -6.33 -10.51
CA THR A 539 30.38 -5.58 -11.73
C THR A 539 30.61 -4.09 -11.52
N ASN A 540 30.47 -3.60 -10.29
CA ASN A 540 30.47 -2.17 -9.96
C ASN A 540 29.48 -1.36 -10.81
N HIS A 541 28.31 -1.94 -11.13
CA HIS A 541 27.27 -1.22 -11.85
C HIS A 541 26.68 -0.13 -10.92
N PRO A 542 26.50 1.12 -11.38
CA PRO A 542 26.05 2.26 -10.54
C PRO A 542 24.71 2.03 -9.84
N PHE A 543 23.91 1.09 -10.35
CA PHE A 543 22.66 0.68 -9.73
C PHE A 543 22.84 0.08 -8.32
N ALA A 544 23.96 -0.60 -8.05
CA ALA A 544 24.25 -1.15 -6.71
C ALA A 544 24.31 -0.05 -5.64
N GLU A 545 24.96 1.07 -5.96
CA GLU A 545 25.06 2.20 -5.03
C GLU A 545 23.73 2.96 -4.92
N ALA A 546 23.01 3.12 -6.04
CA ALA A 546 21.72 3.79 -6.04
C ALA A 546 20.66 3.07 -5.20
N ILE A 547 20.55 1.74 -5.31
CA ILE A 547 19.59 0.98 -4.48
C ILE A 547 20.00 0.97 -3.01
N LYS A 548 21.29 1.00 -2.71
CA LYS A 548 21.81 1.09 -1.34
C LYS A 548 21.46 2.44 -0.70
N LEU A 549 21.74 3.55 -1.39
CA LEU A 549 21.50 4.91 -0.86
C LEU A 549 20.02 5.29 -0.80
N PHE A 550 19.22 4.79 -1.75
CA PHE A 550 17.83 5.20 -1.91
C PHE A 550 16.83 4.06 -1.66
N LEU A 551 17.21 3.03 -0.91
CA LEU A 551 16.45 1.80 -0.67
C LEU A 551 14.96 2.06 -0.43
N VAL A 552 14.63 3.02 0.45
CA VAL A 552 13.25 3.29 0.87
C VAL A 552 12.33 3.78 -0.26
N ASN A 553 12.89 4.22 -1.40
CA ASN A 553 12.10 4.61 -2.57
C ASN A 553 11.64 3.41 -3.42
N PHE A 554 12.25 2.23 -3.24
CA PHE A 554 11.88 0.99 -3.93
C PHE A 554 10.71 0.31 -3.23
N ASN A 555 9.60 1.04 -3.10
CA ASN A 555 8.52 0.70 -2.18
C ASN A 555 7.17 0.52 -2.89
N ASP A 556 6.57 -0.64 -2.69
CA ASP A 556 5.21 -1.03 -3.09
C ASP A 556 4.11 -0.32 -2.29
N TYR A 557 4.43 0.31 -1.16
CA TYR A 557 3.48 1.13 -0.39
C TYR A 557 2.76 2.19 -1.24
N TYR A 558 3.43 2.79 -2.23
CA TYR A 558 2.82 3.85 -3.04
C TYR A 558 1.60 3.37 -3.84
N VAL A 559 1.67 2.15 -4.39
CA VAL A 559 0.56 1.60 -5.20
C VAL A 559 -0.56 1.10 -4.28
N GLU A 560 -0.22 0.47 -3.16
CA GLU A 560 -1.17 0.07 -2.13
C GLU A 560 -1.93 1.25 -1.52
N ASN A 561 -1.23 2.36 -1.27
CA ASN A 561 -1.84 3.60 -0.80
C ASN A 561 -2.78 4.19 -1.85
N MET A 562 -2.37 4.20 -3.12
CA MET A 562 -3.22 4.66 -4.22
C MET A 562 -4.49 3.80 -4.34
N HIS A 563 -4.37 2.48 -4.29
CA HIS A 563 -5.52 1.57 -4.32
C HIS A 563 -6.46 1.81 -3.15
N SER A 564 -5.94 2.02 -1.94
CA SER A 564 -6.74 2.37 -0.75
C SER A 564 -7.54 3.65 -0.97
N LYS A 565 -6.90 4.70 -1.51
CA LYS A 565 -7.56 5.97 -1.85
C LYS A 565 -8.66 5.81 -2.89
N ILE A 566 -8.41 5.01 -3.93
CA ILE A 566 -9.40 4.71 -4.97
C ILE A 566 -10.60 3.98 -4.35
N ARG A 567 -10.35 2.89 -3.60
CA ARG A 567 -11.41 2.11 -2.91
C ARG A 567 -12.26 2.98 -1.98
N ALA A 568 -11.66 3.95 -1.29
CA ALA A 568 -12.39 4.85 -0.39
C ALA A 568 -13.33 5.83 -1.12
N ARG A 569 -13.14 6.05 -2.43
CA ARG A 569 -13.90 7.01 -3.25
C ARG A 569 -14.73 6.37 -4.35
N THR A 570 -14.67 5.05 -4.46
CA THR A 570 -15.47 4.27 -5.40
C THR A 570 -16.51 3.46 -4.65
N SER A 571 -17.47 2.95 -5.39
CA SER A 571 -18.54 2.08 -4.90
C SER A 571 -18.66 0.87 -5.82
N PRO A 572 -19.39 -0.19 -5.41
CA PRO A 572 -19.58 -1.36 -6.26
C PRO A 572 -20.35 -1.05 -7.56
N LYS A 573 -21.00 0.11 -7.65
CA LYS A 573 -21.75 0.55 -8.84
C LYS A 573 -20.87 1.32 -9.84
N ASN A 574 -19.62 1.65 -9.50
CA ASN A 574 -18.73 2.37 -10.40
C ASN A 574 -18.20 1.42 -11.47
N ASN A 575 -18.29 1.84 -12.74
CA ASN A 575 -17.65 1.16 -13.87
C ASN A 575 -16.16 1.57 -13.98
N VAL A 576 -15.45 0.92 -14.89
CA VAL A 576 -14.02 1.14 -15.20
C VAL A 576 -13.72 2.64 -15.41
N ASP A 577 -14.48 3.32 -16.28
CA ASP A 577 -14.29 4.74 -16.56
C ASP A 577 -14.43 5.64 -15.33
N ASN A 578 -15.38 5.32 -14.45
CA ASN A 578 -15.59 6.10 -13.24
C ASN A 578 -14.43 5.90 -12.25
N ILE A 579 -13.90 4.68 -12.15
CA ILE A 579 -12.73 4.37 -11.31
C ILE A 579 -11.50 5.13 -11.84
N ILE A 580 -11.25 5.10 -13.15
CA ILE A 580 -10.14 5.81 -13.79
C ILE A 580 -10.23 7.32 -13.53
N LYS A 581 -11.41 7.92 -13.74
CA LYS A 581 -11.62 9.35 -13.48
C LYS A 581 -11.38 9.72 -12.03
N GLU A 582 -11.80 8.87 -11.09
CA GLU A 582 -11.57 9.12 -9.66
C GLU A 582 -10.09 9.00 -9.30
N ALA A 583 -9.37 8.05 -9.88
CA ALA A 583 -7.92 7.91 -9.72
C ALA A 583 -7.16 9.16 -10.22
N PHE A 584 -7.57 9.75 -11.34
CA PHE A 584 -6.99 11.00 -11.84
C PHE A 584 -7.32 12.22 -10.95
N VAL A 585 -8.52 12.25 -10.36
CA VAL A 585 -8.84 13.24 -9.32
C VAL A 585 -7.91 13.08 -8.13
N ILE A 586 -7.71 11.85 -7.65
CA ILE A 586 -6.80 11.56 -6.53
C ILE A 586 -5.38 12.01 -6.84
N ASP A 587 -4.83 11.67 -8.01
CA ASP A 587 -3.46 12.08 -8.41
C ASP A 587 -3.30 13.61 -8.43
N THR A 588 -4.26 14.30 -9.04
CA THR A 588 -4.24 15.77 -9.15
C THR A 588 -4.33 16.44 -7.76
N HIS A 589 -5.10 15.84 -6.84
CA HIS A 589 -5.37 16.40 -5.51
C HIS A 589 -4.51 15.79 -4.40
N ASN A 590 -3.55 14.92 -4.71
CA ASN A 590 -2.57 14.41 -3.73
C ASN A 590 -1.75 15.55 -3.09
N TYR A 591 -1.73 16.73 -3.70
CA TYR A 591 -1.05 17.94 -3.23
C TYR A 591 -2.03 19.06 -2.79
N CYS A 592 -3.33 18.77 -2.64
CA CYS A 592 -4.31 19.77 -2.23
C CYS A 592 -4.17 20.10 -0.74
N GLU A 593 -3.57 21.24 -0.41
CA GLU A 593 -3.39 21.74 0.97
C GLU A 593 -4.73 21.84 1.72
N LEU A 594 -5.79 22.22 1.01
CA LEU A 594 -7.15 22.31 1.52
C LEU A 594 -7.66 20.98 2.08
N LYS A 595 -7.38 19.86 1.41
CA LYS A 595 -7.77 18.52 1.87
C LYS A 595 -7.03 18.13 3.16
N ASN A 596 -5.71 18.31 3.19
CA ASN A 596 -4.87 17.97 4.33
C ASN A 596 -5.23 18.77 5.59
N ILE A 597 -5.73 19.99 5.44
CA ILE A 597 -6.19 20.83 6.56
C ILE A 597 -7.46 20.26 7.20
N PHE A 598 -8.33 19.58 6.47
CA PHE A 598 -9.66 19.16 6.97
C PHE A 598 -9.85 17.65 7.16
N GLU A 599 -8.85 16.83 6.84
CA GLU A 599 -8.87 15.41 7.15
C GLU A 599 -8.79 15.16 8.66
N ARG A 600 -9.73 14.36 9.18
CA ARG A 600 -9.69 13.87 10.57
C ARG A 600 -8.74 12.70 10.65
N THR A 601 -7.85 12.70 11.63
CA THR A 601 -6.98 11.54 11.87
C THR A 601 -7.72 10.41 12.59
N LYS A 602 -7.43 9.17 12.22
CA LYS A 602 -7.92 7.95 12.87
C LYS A 602 -6.79 7.35 13.69
N ASN A 603 -7.11 7.02 14.94
CA ASN A 603 -6.17 6.34 15.83
C ASN A 603 -6.31 4.82 15.69
N TYR A 604 -5.23 4.11 15.95
CA TYR A 604 -5.26 2.66 16.06
C TYR A 604 -6.25 2.21 17.16
N PRO A 605 -6.94 1.05 17.01
CA PRO A 605 -7.98 0.63 17.95
C PRO A 605 -7.49 0.45 19.39
N TYR A 606 -6.22 0.07 19.57
CA TYR A 606 -5.63 -0.14 20.88
C TYR A 606 -4.79 1.06 21.31
N LYS A 607 -4.99 1.49 22.57
CA LYS A 607 -4.08 2.43 23.25
C LYS A 607 -2.91 1.65 23.85
N LEU A 608 -1.81 2.36 24.14
CA LEU A 608 -0.63 1.77 24.78
C LEU A 608 -0.94 1.03 26.09
N SER A 609 -1.84 1.57 26.92
CA SER A 609 -2.29 0.89 28.15
C SER A 609 -2.98 -0.44 27.87
N SER A 610 -3.79 -0.53 26.82
CA SER A 610 -4.43 -1.77 26.38
C SER A 610 -3.41 -2.77 25.84
N LEU A 611 -2.40 -2.32 25.09
CA LEU A 611 -1.32 -3.17 24.59
C LEU A 611 -0.47 -3.76 25.73
N ASN A 612 -0.17 -2.95 26.75
CA ASN A 612 0.54 -3.41 27.94
C ASN A 612 -0.22 -4.54 28.66
N PHE A 613 -1.54 -4.37 28.85
CA PHE A 613 -2.37 -5.41 29.43
C PHE A 613 -2.40 -6.71 28.60
N LEU A 614 -2.54 -6.60 27.28
CA LEU A 614 -2.51 -7.77 26.40
C LEU A 614 -1.14 -8.47 26.44
N THR A 615 -0.07 -7.70 26.58
CA THR A 615 1.30 -8.19 26.71
C THR A 615 1.46 -8.98 28.02
N GLU A 616 0.95 -8.49 29.15
CA GLU A 616 0.98 -9.24 30.43
C GLU A 616 0.20 -10.56 30.35
N LYS A 617 -0.99 -10.56 29.74
CA LYS A 617 -1.73 -11.81 29.49
C LYS A 617 -0.97 -12.80 28.59
N THR A 618 -0.35 -12.28 27.54
CA THR A 618 0.46 -13.09 26.62
C THR A 618 1.68 -13.67 27.33
N ALA A 619 2.25 -12.93 28.30
CA ALA A 619 3.35 -13.40 29.14
C ALA A 619 2.96 -14.57 30.02
N LEU A 620 1.80 -14.51 30.67
CA LEU A 620 1.26 -15.64 31.42
C LEU A 620 1.05 -16.88 30.53
N PHE A 621 0.49 -16.69 29.33
CA PHE A 621 0.33 -17.78 28.36
C PHE A 621 1.67 -18.43 28.02
N LEU A 622 2.67 -17.64 27.62
CA LEU A 622 3.97 -18.16 27.21
C LEU A 622 4.71 -18.85 28.36
N LEU A 623 4.69 -18.29 29.57
CA LEU A 623 5.30 -18.93 30.75
C LEU A 623 4.64 -20.27 31.07
N ASN A 624 3.31 -20.33 31.08
CA ASN A 624 2.57 -21.57 31.29
C ASN A 624 2.88 -22.60 30.19
N TYR A 625 2.97 -22.15 28.92
CA TYR A 625 3.31 -23.02 27.81
C TYR A 625 4.72 -23.61 27.98
N PHE A 626 5.73 -22.79 28.30
CA PHE A 626 7.09 -23.25 28.53
C PHE A 626 7.21 -24.16 29.75
N GLN A 627 6.44 -23.92 30.81
CA GLN A 627 6.40 -24.83 31.96
C GLN A 627 5.91 -26.22 31.55
N GLU A 628 4.85 -26.29 30.74
CA GLU A 628 4.34 -27.57 30.24
C GLU A 628 5.30 -28.23 29.25
N VAL A 629 5.97 -27.45 28.39
CA VAL A 629 7.05 -27.96 27.53
C VAL A 629 8.17 -28.57 28.37
N PHE A 630 8.57 -27.91 29.47
CA PHE A 630 9.60 -28.41 30.38
C PHE A 630 9.21 -29.75 31.01
N LYS A 631 7.96 -29.88 31.51
CA LYS A 631 7.42 -31.14 32.05
C LYS A 631 7.31 -32.26 31.00
N ASN A 632 7.21 -31.89 29.72
CA ASN A 632 7.02 -32.80 28.60
C ASN A 632 8.27 -33.00 27.74
N CYS A 633 9.43 -32.52 28.19
CA CYS A 633 10.70 -32.70 27.47
C CYS A 633 10.93 -34.17 27.11
N GLY A 634 11.32 -34.41 25.86
CA GLY A 634 11.61 -35.74 25.32
C GLY A 634 10.38 -36.58 24.98
N LYS A 635 9.15 -36.11 25.24
CA LYS A 635 7.92 -36.86 24.94
C LYS A 635 7.38 -36.66 23.52
N SER A 636 7.74 -35.55 22.86
CA SER A 636 7.33 -35.26 21.48
C SER A 636 8.07 -36.15 20.48
N GLN A 637 7.34 -36.67 19.48
CA GLN A 637 7.86 -37.71 18.58
C GLN A 637 7.70 -37.35 17.10
N LEU A 638 8.69 -37.74 16.30
CA LEU A 638 8.64 -37.68 14.84
C LEU A 638 8.00 -38.95 14.29
N HIS A 639 7.02 -38.80 13.40
CA HIS A 639 6.36 -39.88 12.69
C HIS A 639 6.51 -39.68 11.17
N LYS A 640 6.90 -40.73 10.46
CA LYS A 640 6.94 -40.74 8.98
C LYS A 640 5.66 -41.37 8.44
N LYS A 641 4.87 -40.61 7.68
CA LYS A 641 3.67 -41.11 7.00
C LYS A 641 3.70 -40.76 5.52
N ARG A 642 3.67 -41.77 4.64
CA ARG A 642 3.49 -41.64 3.16
C ARG A 642 4.24 -40.44 2.54
N LYS A 643 5.57 -40.37 2.74
CA LYS A 643 6.50 -39.31 2.25
C LYS A 643 6.45 -37.95 2.96
N LYS A 644 5.64 -37.75 4.00
CA LYS A 644 5.67 -36.56 4.87
C LYS A 644 6.18 -36.91 6.27
N ILE A 645 6.95 -35.98 6.84
CA ILE A 645 7.41 -36.05 8.24
C ILE A 645 6.43 -35.20 9.05
N GLU A 646 5.80 -35.82 10.02
CA GLU A 646 4.89 -35.18 10.96
C GLU A 646 5.50 -35.27 12.37
N CYS A 647 5.18 -34.31 13.23
CA CYS A 647 5.62 -34.30 14.62
C CYS A 647 4.42 -34.21 15.54
N LYS A 648 4.30 -35.16 16.47
CA LYS A 648 3.31 -35.10 17.53
C LYS A 648 3.89 -34.25 18.66
N LEU A 649 3.38 -33.02 18.80
CA LEU A 649 3.76 -32.09 19.85
C LEU A 649 2.86 -32.30 21.07
N ILE A 650 3.45 -32.72 22.18
CA ILE A 650 2.68 -33.14 23.36
C ILE A 650 2.04 -31.95 24.05
N THR A 651 2.74 -30.83 24.21
CA THR A 651 2.21 -29.65 24.91
C THR A 651 1.19 -28.92 24.05
N LEU A 652 1.45 -28.83 22.74
CA LEU A 652 0.46 -28.32 21.79
C LEU A 652 -0.75 -29.25 21.66
N GLY A 653 -0.60 -30.55 21.91
CA GLY A 653 -1.67 -31.54 21.78
C GLY A 653 -2.06 -31.84 20.33
N GLU A 654 -1.18 -31.52 19.38
CA GLU A 654 -1.46 -31.52 17.94
C GLU A 654 -0.36 -32.27 17.18
N THR A 655 -0.74 -32.81 16.01
CA THR A 655 0.23 -33.36 15.07
C THR A 655 0.49 -32.32 13.97
N VAL A 656 1.71 -31.81 13.91
CA VAL A 656 2.11 -30.75 12.98
C VAL A 656 2.98 -31.28 11.86
N ASP A 657 2.99 -30.55 10.74
CA ASP A 657 3.90 -30.80 9.63
C ASP A 657 5.34 -30.41 10.02
N SER A 658 6.35 -31.12 9.51
CA SER A 658 7.76 -30.81 9.79
C SER A 658 8.17 -29.38 9.38
N ARG A 659 7.38 -28.70 8.54
CA ARG A 659 7.54 -27.28 8.21
C ARG A 659 7.51 -26.35 9.43
N CYS A 660 6.88 -26.77 10.53
CA CYS A 660 6.87 -26.01 11.78
C CYS A 660 8.20 -26.14 12.54
N LEU A 661 8.98 -27.20 12.28
CA LEU A 661 10.21 -27.48 13.01
C LEU A 661 11.39 -26.65 12.48
N PRO A 662 12.43 -26.43 13.30
CA PRO A 662 13.67 -25.78 12.87
C PRO A 662 14.28 -26.39 11.60
N THR A 663 15.03 -25.58 10.84
CA THR A 663 15.56 -26.00 9.52
C THR A 663 16.34 -27.30 9.54
N GLY A 664 17.01 -27.65 10.65
CA GLY A 664 17.76 -28.88 10.78
C GLY A 664 16.93 -30.13 10.45
N TYR A 665 15.64 -30.13 10.80
CA TYR A 665 14.71 -31.24 10.53
C TYR A 665 14.32 -31.37 9.05
N SER A 666 14.65 -30.38 8.21
CA SER A 666 14.47 -30.42 6.75
C SER A 666 15.73 -30.89 6.01
N THR A 667 16.87 -30.99 6.70
CA THR A 667 18.12 -31.47 6.12
C THR A 667 18.12 -32.99 5.95
N SER A 668 19.10 -33.53 5.23
CA SER A 668 19.27 -34.99 5.10
C SER A 668 19.67 -35.66 6.41
N VAL A 669 20.20 -34.91 7.37
CA VAL A 669 20.64 -35.39 8.69
C VAL A 669 19.91 -34.58 9.77
N PRO A 670 18.71 -34.99 10.21
CA PRO A 670 17.96 -34.26 11.21
C PRO A 670 18.70 -34.24 12.56
N PRO A 671 18.45 -33.24 13.43
CA PRO A 671 19.07 -33.16 14.74
C PRO A 671 18.86 -34.44 15.56
N SER A 672 19.94 -34.97 16.11
CA SER A 672 19.91 -36.11 17.00
C SER A 672 19.43 -35.73 18.40
N PRO A 673 18.59 -36.55 19.08
CA PRO A 673 18.23 -36.30 20.47
C PRO A 673 19.46 -36.40 21.38
N ASP A 674 19.67 -35.39 22.24
CA ASP A 674 20.66 -35.35 23.33
C ASP A 674 22.13 -35.62 22.97
N LYS A 675 22.47 -35.62 21.67
CA LYS A 675 23.81 -35.90 21.15
C LYS A 675 24.36 -34.75 20.32
N CYS A 676 25.69 -34.70 20.25
CA CYS A 676 26.40 -33.88 19.29
C CYS A 676 26.19 -34.43 17.87
N ASP A 677 25.80 -33.57 16.95
CA ASP A 677 25.49 -33.95 15.56
C ASP A 677 26.73 -34.21 14.70
N ILE A 678 27.94 -34.09 15.27
CA ILE A 678 29.22 -34.45 14.63
C ILE A 678 29.82 -35.72 15.25
N CYS A 679 30.12 -35.69 16.55
CA CYS A 679 30.85 -36.78 17.19
C CYS A 679 29.93 -37.88 17.74
N HIS A 680 28.60 -37.67 17.72
CA HIS A 680 27.55 -38.57 18.19
C HIS A 680 27.64 -38.98 19.67
N LYS A 681 28.50 -38.31 20.46
CA LYS A 681 28.54 -38.41 21.92
C LYS A 681 27.43 -37.56 22.54
N ASN A 682 27.08 -37.85 23.79
CA ASN A 682 26.12 -37.04 24.54
C ASN A 682 26.57 -35.56 24.58
N LEU A 683 25.62 -34.65 24.40
CA LEU A 683 25.90 -33.22 24.38
C LEU A 683 25.87 -32.67 25.81
N ASP A 684 27.00 -32.77 26.49
CA ASP A 684 27.25 -32.35 27.88
C ASP A 684 27.83 -30.92 27.97
N ASN A 685 28.56 -30.48 26.94
CA ASN A 685 29.00 -29.11 26.75
C ASN A 685 28.78 -28.69 25.29
N GLY A 686 28.67 -27.38 25.03
CA GLY A 686 28.50 -26.85 23.67
C GLY A 686 27.25 -25.99 23.51
N GLU A 687 26.72 -25.98 22.29
CA GLU A 687 25.62 -25.09 21.91
C GLU A 687 24.63 -25.80 20.97
N VAL A 688 23.36 -25.42 21.06
CA VAL A 688 22.29 -25.85 20.14
C VAL A 688 21.90 -24.67 19.25
N LEU A 689 22.29 -24.75 17.98
CA LEU A 689 22.08 -23.72 16.96
C LEU A 689 20.59 -23.53 16.66
N ILE A 690 20.21 -22.41 16.04
CA ILE A 690 18.81 -22.08 15.77
C ILE A 690 18.08 -23.17 14.98
N CYS A 691 18.80 -23.84 14.06
CA CYS A 691 18.32 -24.95 13.25
C CYS A 691 18.03 -26.25 14.03
N GLY A 692 18.35 -26.31 15.33
CA GLY A 692 18.12 -27.46 16.21
C GLY A 692 19.31 -28.42 16.30
N HIS A 693 20.30 -28.32 15.40
CA HIS A 693 21.55 -29.08 15.53
C HIS A 693 22.36 -28.60 16.74
N GLY A 694 22.94 -29.54 17.47
CA GLY A 694 23.74 -29.30 18.66
C GLY A 694 25.15 -29.86 18.50
N TYR A 695 26.13 -29.09 18.95
CA TYR A 695 27.55 -29.40 18.78
C TYR A 695 28.33 -29.08 20.06
N HIS A 696 29.27 -29.95 20.44
CA HIS A 696 30.32 -29.57 21.39
C HIS A 696 31.10 -28.38 20.85
N PHE A 697 31.60 -27.49 21.71
CA PHE A 697 32.34 -26.29 21.27
C PHE A 697 33.50 -26.62 20.33
N GLU A 698 34.29 -27.64 20.66
CA GLU A 698 35.39 -28.12 19.80
C GLU A 698 34.90 -28.67 18.46
N CYS A 699 33.75 -29.36 18.46
CA CYS A 699 33.16 -29.90 17.24
C CYS A 699 32.63 -28.77 16.34
N TYR A 700 32.03 -27.74 16.94
CA TYR A 700 31.54 -26.58 16.22
C TYR A 700 32.70 -25.75 15.63
N GLN A 701 33.77 -25.58 16.40
CA GLN A 701 35.00 -24.91 15.94
C GLN A 701 35.65 -25.67 14.78
N LYS A 702 35.72 -27.01 14.84
CA LYS A 702 36.21 -27.85 13.72
C LYS A 702 35.39 -27.67 12.44
N ASN A 703 34.13 -27.27 12.58
CA ASN A 703 33.25 -26.95 11.46
C ASN A 703 33.25 -25.46 11.09
N GLU A 704 34.24 -24.69 11.56
CA GLU A 704 34.40 -23.25 11.26
C GLU A 704 33.22 -22.40 11.74
N TYR A 705 32.55 -22.84 12.81
CA TYR A 705 31.36 -22.18 13.36
C TYR A 705 30.17 -22.13 12.38
N GLY A 706 30.03 -23.16 11.54
CA GLY A 706 28.90 -23.31 10.62
C GLY A 706 28.22 -24.68 10.67
N CYS A 707 26.89 -24.70 10.58
CA CYS A 707 26.10 -25.91 10.40
C CYS A 707 26.18 -26.39 8.95
N ARG A 708 27.12 -27.30 8.68
CA ARG A 708 27.34 -27.90 7.34
C ARG A 708 26.09 -28.61 6.79
N HIS A 709 25.24 -29.18 7.64
CA HIS A 709 23.99 -29.82 7.20
C HIS A 709 22.97 -28.80 6.65
N CYS A 710 22.82 -27.65 7.31
CA CYS A 710 21.94 -26.59 6.85
C CYS A 710 22.53 -25.89 5.63
N GLU A 711 23.85 -25.63 5.61
CA GLU A 711 24.53 -25.05 4.45
C GLU A 711 24.31 -25.89 3.19
N GLU A 712 24.48 -27.22 3.27
CA GLU A 712 24.25 -28.14 2.16
C GLU A 712 22.77 -28.17 1.72
N TYR A 713 21.83 -28.11 2.68
CA TYR A 713 20.41 -27.98 2.39
C TYR A 713 20.09 -26.69 1.62
N TYR A 714 20.67 -25.56 2.05
CA TYR A 714 20.51 -24.27 1.38
C TYR A 714 21.14 -24.27 -0.03
N LYS A 715 22.34 -24.82 -0.20
CA LYS A 715 22.97 -24.98 -1.53
C LYS A 715 22.06 -25.72 -2.50
N ARG A 716 21.54 -26.88 -2.09
CA ARG A 716 20.58 -27.66 -2.91
C ARG A 716 19.31 -26.87 -3.20
N GLY A 717 18.81 -26.12 -2.20
CA GLY A 717 17.66 -25.23 -2.35
C GLY A 717 17.89 -24.12 -3.39
N ILE A 718 19.06 -23.49 -3.39
CA ILE A 718 19.44 -22.45 -4.35
C ILE A 718 19.46 -23.05 -5.76
N TYR A 719 20.26 -24.10 -5.99
CA TYR A 719 20.38 -24.69 -7.33
C TYR A 719 19.05 -25.22 -7.86
N SER A 720 18.26 -25.91 -7.04
CA SER A 720 16.97 -26.46 -7.47
C SER A 720 15.93 -25.38 -7.79
N ASN A 721 15.80 -24.35 -6.94
CA ASN A 721 14.81 -23.28 -7.16
C ASN A 721 15.23 -22.34 -8.28
N VAL A 722 16.51 -22.01 -8.42
CA VAL A 722 17.03 -21.20 -9.54
C VAL A 722 16.80 -21.94 -10.85
N LYS A 723 17.19 -23.23 -10.94
CA LYS A 723 16.94 -24.05 -12.13
C LYS A 723 15.45 -24.09 -12.49
N SER A 724 14.59 -24.35 -11.51
CA SER A 724 13.14 -24.35 -11.71
C SER A 724 12.61 -23.00 -12.18
N PHE A 725 13.18 -21.89 -11.71
CA PHE A 725 12.77 -20.56 -12.15
C PHE A 725 13.23 -20.28 -13.58
N LEU A 726 14.49 -20.58 -13.92
CA LEU A 726 15.01 -20.43 -15.28
C LEU A 726 14.21 -21.27 -16.29
N ASP A 727 13.90 -22.53 -15.97
CA ASP A 727 13.04 -23.39 -16.79
C ASP A 727 11.65 -22.74 -17.02
N ARG A 728 11.10 -22.10 -15.96
CA ARG A 728 9.81 -21.40 -16.02
C ARG A 728 9.87 -20.13 -16.91
N LEU A 729 10.99 -19.41 -16.88
CA LEU A 729 11.24 -18.23 -17.71
C LEU A 729 11.45 -18.63 -19.18
N GLU A 730 12.23 -19.66 -19.46
CA GLU A 730 12.59 -20.01 -20.85
C GLU A 730 11.52 -20.84 -21.58
N LYS A 731 10.88 -21.77 -20.87
CA LYS A 731 10.03 -22.83 -21.46
C LYS A 731 8.63 -22.90 -20.85
N GLY A 732 8.42 -22.30 -19.67
CA GLY A 732 7.13 -22.34 -18.98
C GLY A 732 6.01 -21.56 -19.67
N PRO A 733 4.74 -21.82 -19.32
CA PRO A 733 3.56 -21.21 -19.94
C PRO A 733 3.48 -19.69 -19.71
N ASN A 734 2.84 -18.95 -20.62
CA ASN A 734 2.73 -17.49 -20.47
C ASN A 734 1.64 -17.02 -19.51
N VAL A 735 0.93 -17.94 -18.88
CA VAL A 735 -0.16 -17.70 -17.93
C VAL A 735 0.20 -18.32 -16.59
N LEU A 736 -0.43 -17.85 -15.52
CA LEU A 736 -0.33 -18.50 -14.22
C LEU A 736 -0.81 -19.96 -14.31
N THR A 737 -0.04 -20.87 -13.73
CA THR A 737 -0.50 -22.24 -13.52
C THR A 737 -1.36 -22.32 -12.26
N SER A 738 -2.23 -23.34 -12.16
CA SER A 738 -3.02 -23.59 -10.94
C SER A 738 -2.16 -23.76 -9.68
N GLU A 739 -0.91 -24.15 -9.86
CA GLU A 739 0.08 -24.29 -8.79
C GLU A 739 0.72 -22.97 -8.34
N GLU A 740 0.65 -21.93 -9.18
CA GLU A 740 1.18 -20.58 -8.94
C GLU A 740 0.07 -19.63 -8.47
N MET A 741 -1.19 -19.98 -8.75
CA MET A 741 -2.35 -19.37 -8.12
C MET A 741 -2.42 -19.86 -6.67
N ASP A 742 -2.16 -18.97 -5.72
CA ASP A 742 -2.39 -19.27 -4.31
C ASP A 742 -3.89 -19.39 -4.04
N GLU A 743 -4.46 -20.57 -4.30
CA GLU A 743 -5.85 -20.89 -3.96
C GLU A 743 -6.00 -21.05 -2.45
N TYR A 744 -6.05 -19.93 -1.74
CA TYR A 744 -6.59 -19.89 -0.38
C TYR A 744 -7.90 -19.11 -0.41
N LYS A 745 -9.02 -19.83 -0.43
CA LYS A 745 -10.36 -19.24 -0.28
C LYS A 745 -10.38 -18.38 0.99
N ASN A 746 -10.60 -17.09 0.84
CA ASN A 746 -10.82 -16.15 1.94
C ASN A 746 -12.06 -16.59 2.75
N SER A 747 -11.86 -17.26 3.90
CA SER A 747 -12.93 -17.43 4.89
C SER A 747 -13.09 -16.12 5.65
N VAL A 748 -14.08 -15.31 5.30
CA VAL A 748 -14.41 -14.11 6.07
C VAL A 748 -15.35 -14.52 7.19
N ASN A 749 -14.79 -14.76 8.37
CA ASN A 749 -15.53 -14.45 9.59
C ASN A 749 -15.29 -12.96 9.83
N ASP A 750 -16.37 -12.18 9.89
CA ASP A 750 -16.29 -10.79 10.31
C ASP A 750 -15.88 -10.74 11.78
N GLU A 751 -14.57 -10.64 12.03
CA GLU A 751 -14.06 -10.34 13.36
C GLU A 751 -14.49 -8.92 13.73
N VAL A 752 -15.45 -8.84 14.66
CA VAL A 752 -15.89 -7.60 15.29
C VAL A 752 -14.72 -7.02 16.09
N ILE A 753 -14.38 -5.76 15.82
CA ILE A 753 -13.45 -4.97 16.64
C ILE A 753 -14.18 -4.66 17.96
N GLU A 754 -13.95 -5.47 18.98
CA GLU A 754 -14.44 -5.17 20.33
C GLU A 754 -13.45 -4.27 21.05
N ASN A 755 -13.74 -2.97 21.06
CA ASN A 755 -13.25 -2.06 22.10
C ASN A 755 -13.98 -2.38 23.40
N LYS A 756 -13.54 -3.41 24.12
CA LYS A 756 -13.87 -3.50 25.55
C LYS A 756 -12.92 -2.57 26.29
N GLU A 757 -13.48 -1.68 27.10
CA GLU A 757 -12.74 -1.05 28.20
C GLU A 757 -12.16 -2.17 29.06
N ILE A 758 -10.87 -2.41 28.88
CA ILE A 758 -10.12 -3.37 29.67
C ILE A 758 -9.88 -2.67 31.01
N ASN A 759 -10.69 -3.01 32.01
CA ASN A 759 -10.39 -2.66 33.39
C ASN A 759 -9.04 -3.30 33.77
N SER A 760 -8.06 -2.45 34.06
CA SER A 760 -6.74 -2.84 34.51
C SER A 760 -6.83 -3.52 35.88
N ASN A 761 -6.68 -4.84 35.93
CA ASN A 761 -6.51 -5.56 37.20
C ASN A 761 -5.03 -5.63 37.55
N GLN A 762 -4.63 -5.04 38.68
CA GLN A 762 -3.32 -5.24 39.32
C GLN A 762 -2.98 -6.73 39.51
N GLU A 763 -4.00 -7.59 39.62
CA GLU A 763 -3.91 -9.04 39.76
C GLU A 763 -3.12 -9.74 38.63
N ILE A 764 -3.25 -9.28 37.37
CA ILE A 764 -2.57 -9.94 36.23
C ILE A 764 -1.06 -9.67 36.26
N ASN A 765 -0.67 -8.44 36.60
CA ASN A 765 0.74 -8.08 36.74
C ASN A 765 1.38 -8.87 37.90
N THR A 766 0.70 -8.95 39.05
CA THR A 766 1.17 -9.78 40.18
C THR A 766 1.31 -11.24 39.77
N ASN A 767 0.35 -11.80 39.04
CA ASN A 767 0.42 -13.17 38.53
C ASN A 767 1.60 -13.36 37.57
N PHE A 768 1.89 -12.38 36.72
CA PHE A 768 3.04 -12.42 35.81
C PHE A 768 4.36 -12.44 36.59
N VAL A 769 4.53 -11.57 37.58
CA VAL A 769 5.74 -11.54 38.42
C VAL A 769 5.90 -12.83 39.20
N MET A 770 4.80 -13.38 39.76
CA MET A 770 4.81 -14.68 40.43
C MET A 770 5.21 -15.81 39.47
N ALA A 771 4.62 -15.87 38.27
CA ALA A 771 4.95 -16.87 37.26
C ALA A 771 6.42 -16.77 36.83
N LEU A 772 6.97 -15.56 36.73
CA LEU A 772 8.38 -15.32 36.43
C LEU A 772 9.31 -15.88 37.51
N ASN A 773 8.99 -15.63 38.78
CA ASN A 773 9.77 -16.14 39.92
C ASN A 773 9.69 -17.67 40.01
N ASN A 774 8.55 -18.25 39.63
CA ASN A 774 8.35 -19.71 39.62
C ASN A 774 9.13 -20.43 38.51
N VAL A 775 9.73 -19.74 37.53
CA VAL A 775 10.55 -20.42 36.50
C VAL A 775 11.73 -21.16 37.14
N ASN A 776 12.30 -20.61 38.22
CA ASN A 776 13.40 -21.26 38.92
C ASN A 776 13.00 -22.62 39.52
N THR A 777 11.72 -22.83 39.81
CA THR A 777 11.21 -24.06 40.45
C THR A 777 10.76 -25.14 39.48
N TRP A 778 10.88 -24.96 38.16
CA TRP A 778 10.45 -25.99 37.19
C TRP A 778 11.30 -27.25 37.21
#